data_AF-A0A4V2R007-F1
#
_entry.id   AF-A0A4V2R007-F1
#
_cell.length_a   1.000
_cell.length_b   1.000
_cell.length_c   1.000
_cell.angle_alpha   90.00
_cell.angle_beta   90.00
_cell.angle_gamma   90.00
#
_symmetry.space_group_name_H-M   'P 1'
#
loop_
_entity.id
_entity.type
_entity.pdbx_description
1 polymer ?
#
loop_
_entity_poly.entity_id
_entity_poly.type
_entity_poly.pdbx_seq_one_letter_code
_entity_poly.pdbx_strand_id
1 'polypeptide(L)'
;MQAKLFKKDINALRAIAVLAVVIFHFNPSWIPGGFAGVDVFFVISGFLMTSIIFRDFEQQRFNLFKFYVARVNRIIPALALVCLVLLILGWFYLPPYEYRSLGRHIESSLLFKSNLTYLHEAGYFDAASHEKWLLHTWSLSVEWQFYIIYPAILLILKRFIGLQHLKKVILALFAISLAYCIYKTEVAANAAYYLLQTRAWEMLLGGLAFLYPITLKPRQRQWFQTLGLVMILGAYFIFSNRTPWPGYYAILPIFGAYLIIIANQQQSWFSNNPLFQIIGKWSYSIYLWHWPIVVFGVIFEINQWWVYGIPLSLFLGYLSYQYVESYRFPSYLNWADILKLKPLWLSIIIASLGSWLYKSNGAIWHYSDQVIIASKESNNKNPYKCMQDEEGKKSPLPKCFIGQKGSITAIMIGDSHADAVTTALSANINLQQHAVLALTRASCPFVLNARSNKTDDTCYQENFARIAEAKKYPGIPIFITARWSAYIYGQSDPARIKVGDNRALMYFGDEKYMSEPALLNAFSQNLTQTLCSLTPHSPVYITLPIPEMDRDIPKVLSRHILQHRETALSIDRQHYDQRNSGIRAIIQQAAKTCAATVLDPAEILCPNGKCIAEFNGRPIYYDSDHMSEYGNKLLSPMFKSALVRAESALK
;
A
#
# COMPACT_ATOMS: atom_id res chain seq x y z
N MET A 1 -25.77 -44.37 -1.42
CA MET A 1 -24.86 -43.38 -2.05
C MET A 1 -25.63 -42.07 -2.25
N GLN A 2 -25.70 -41.19 -1.23
CA GLN A 2 -26.38 -39.90 -1.40
C GLN A 2 -25.54 -39.03 -2.35
N ALA A 3 -26.07 -38.73 -3.54
CA ALA A 3 -25.49 -37.70 -4.41
C ALA A 3 -25.25 -36.44 -3.57
N LYS A 4 -24.02 -35.90 -3.60
CA LYS A 4 -23.67 -34.65 -2.90
C LYS A 4 -24.56 -33.55 -3.48
N LEU A 5 -25.68 -33.26 -2.82
CA LEU A 5 -26.64 -32.26 -3.27
C LEU A 5 -25.93 -30.91 -3.35
N PHE A 6 -25.96 -30.29 -4.52
CA PHE A 6 -25.40 -28.96 -4.73
C PHE A 6 -26.17 -27.95 -3.88
N LYS A 7 -25.46 -27.24 -2.99
CA LYS A 7 -26.02 -26.26 -2.05
C LYS A 7 -26.24 -24.92 -2.75
N LYS A 8 -27.46 -24.68 -3.20
CA LYS A 8 -27.85 -23.50 -3.98
C LYS A 8 -27.72 -22.19 -3.19
N ASP A 9 -28.05 -22.24 -1.90
CA ASP A 9 -27.91 -21.12 -0.95
C ASP A 9 -26.46 -20.66 -0.79
N ILE A 10 -25.53 -21.60 -0.57
CA ILE A 10 -24.10 -21.30 -0.45
C ILE A 10 -23.56 -20.74 -1.76
N ASN A 11 -23.99 -21.29 -2.90
CA ASN A 11 -23.55 -20.79 -4.19
C ASN A 11 -24.08 -19.37 -4.46
N ALA A 12 -25.32 -19.07 -4.09
CA ALA A 12 -25.84 -17.71 -4.16
C ALA A 12 -25.08 -16.75 -3.21
N LEU A 13 -24.72 -17.21 -2.01
CA LEU A 13 -23.90 -16.45 -1.06
C LEU A 13 -22.51 -16.11 -1.63
N ARG A 14 -21.87 -17.05 -2.36
CA ARG A 14 -20.62 -16.78 -3.08
C ARG A 14 -20.80 -15.68 -4.15
N ALA A 15 -21.95 -15.62 -4.80
CA ALA A 15 -22.22 -14.63 -5.85
C ALA A 15 -22.31 -13.21 -5.28
N ILE A 16 -23.09 -12.99 -4.22
CA ILE A 16 -23.17 -11.68 -3.58
C ILE A 16 -21.83 -11.25 -2.96
N ALA A 17 -21.07 -12.20 -2.40
CA ALA A 17 -19.73 -11.93 -1.87
C ALA A 17 -18.74 -11.45 -2.95
N VAL A 18 -18.62 -12.17 -4.08
CA VAL A 18 -17.70 -11.74 -5.15
C VAL A 18 -18.15 -10.46 -5.83
N LEU A 19 -19.46 -10.26 -6.04
CA LEU A 19 -19.96 -9.04 -6.66
C LEU A 19 -19.66 -7.80 -5.80
N ALA A 20 -19.86 -7.90 -4.48
CA ALA A 20 -19.53 -6.81 -3.57
C ALA A 20 -18.04 -6.45 -3.61
N VAL A 21 -17.17 -7.47 -3.62
CA VAL A 21 -15.71 -7.28 -3.73
C VAL A 21 -15.33 -6.63 -5.06
N VAL A 22 -15.89 -7.11 -6.18
CA VAL A 22 -15.61 -6.55 -7.51
C VAL A 22 -16.04 -5.10 -7.57
N ILE A 23 -17.29 -4.80 -7.20
CA ILE A 23 -17.84 -3.44 -7.24
C ILE A 23 -17.02 -2.49 -6.36
N PHE A 24 -16.68 -2.91 -5.15
CA PHE A 24 -15.86 -2.12 -4.23
C PHE A 24 -14.50 -1.73 -4.84
N HIS A 25 -13.79 -2.67 -5.48
CA HIS A 25 -12.48 -2.37 -6.04
C HIS A 25 -12.53 -1.52 -7.32
N PHE A 26 -13.63 -1.57 -8.09
CA PHE A 26 -13.81 -0.68 -9.24
C PHE A 26 -14.28 0.72 -8.84
N ASN A 27 -15.19 0.80 -7.86
CA ASN A 27 -15.65 2.06 -7.32
C ASN A 27 -16.06 1.90 -5.84
N PRO A 28 -15.18 2.28 -4.90
CA PRO A 28 -15.46 2.18 -3.47
C PRO A 28 -16.67 3.01 -3.02
N SER A 29 -17.10 4.03 -3.77
CA SER A 29 -18.24 4.88 -3.37
C SER A 29 -19.59 4.18 -3.51
N TRP A 30 -19.71 3.17 -4.38
CA TRP A 30 -20.98 2.48 -4.61
C TRP A 30 -21.31 1.47 -3.52
N ILE A 31 -20.29 0.73 -3.06
CA ILE A 31 -20.42 -0.28 -2.00
C ILE A 31 -19.19 -0.18 -1.10
N PRO A 32 -19.14 0.81 -0.18
CA PRO A 32 -17.93 1.16 0.59
C PRO A 32 -17.41 0.03 1.48
N GLY A 33 -18.30 -0.85 1.94
CA GLY A 33 -17.97 -2.03 2.75
C GLY A 33 -17.85 -3.32 1.93
N GLY A 34 -17.81 -3.25 0.60
CA GLY A 34 -17.86 -4.44 -0.26
C GLY A 34 -16.64 -5.37 -0.12
N PHE A 35 -15.52 -4.87 0.40
CA PHE A 35 -14.37 -5.69 0.78
C PHE A 35 -14.72 -6.78 1.81
N ALA A 36 -15.77 -6.58 2.62
CA ALA A 36 -16.26 -7.55 3.60
C ALA A 36 -16.81 -8.85 2.97
N GLY A 37 -16.99 -8.88 1.64
CA GLY A 37 -17.31 -10.11 0.92
C GLY A 37 -16.22 -11.18 1.03
N VAL A 38 -14.95 -10.78 1.27
CA VAL A 38 -13.87 -11.74 1.55
C VAL A 38 -14.13 -12.49 2.86
N ASP A 39 -14.58 -11.79 3.90
CA ASP A 39 -14.89 -12.38 5.21
C ASP A 39 -16.07 -13.38 5.09
N VAL A 40 -17.05 -13.08 4.21
CA VAL A 40 -18.12 -14.04 3.85
C VAL A 40 -17.55 -15.30 3.19
N PHE A 41 -16.56 -15.19 2.32
CA PHE A 41 -15.87 -16.35 1.75
C PHE A 41 -15.17 -17.20 2.82
N PHE A 42 -14.53 -16.57 3.81
CA PHE A 42 -13.90 -17.31 4.91
C PHE A 42 -14.90 -18.16 5.70
N VAL A 43 -16.09 -17.63 5.99
CA VAL A 43 -17.16 -18.42 6.63
C VAL A 43 -17.58 -19.62 5.76
N ILE A 44 -17.78 -19.42 4.45
CA ILE A 44 -18.14 -20.50 3.52
C ILE A 44 -17.05 -21.58 3.50
N SER A 45 -15.79 -21.16 3.43
CA SER A 45 -14.63 -22.05 3.36
C SER A 45 -14.49 -22.88 4.62
N GLY A 46 -14.66 -22.25 5.79
CA GLY A 46 -14.77 -22.93 7.07
C GLY A 46 -15.82 -24.03 7.09
N PHE A 47 -17.06 -23.68 6.74
CA PHE A 47 -18.17 -24.64 6.68
C PHE A 47 -17.86 -25.84 5.76
N LEU A 48 -17.37 -25.57 4.55
CA LEU A 48 -17.06 -26.61 3.58
C LEU A 48 -15.92 -27.52 4.06
N MET A 49 -14.81 -26.97 4.56
CA MET A 49 -13.69 -27.77 5.03
C MET A 49 -14.06 -28.63 6.24
N THR A 50 -14.70 -28.03 7.26
CA THR A 50 -15.16 -28.77 8.44
C THR A 50 -16.14 -29.87 8.06
N SER A 51 -17.08 -29.60 7.12
CA SER A 51 -18.03 -30.62 6.66
C SER A 51 -17.36 -31.81 5.97
N ILE A 52 -16.30 -31.57 5.18
CA ILE A 52 -15.55 -32.64 4.51
C ILE A 52 -14.78 -33.47 5.55
N ILE A 53 -14.09 -32.80 6.47
CA ILE A 53 -13.23 -33.45 7.48
C ILE A 53 -14.08 -34.29 8.44
N PHE A 54 -15.13 -33.72 9.04
CA PHE A 54 -15.92 -34.42 10.07
C PHE A 54 -16.74 -35.58 9.50
N ARG A 55 -17.33 -35.44 8.30
CA ARG A 55 -18.04 -36.56 7.66
C ARG A 55 -17.11 -37.73 7.38
N ASP A 56 -15.88 -37.44 6.94
CA ASP A 56 -14.89 -38.48 6.67
C ASP A 56 -14.29 -39.06 7.97
N PHE A 57 -14.26 -38.29 9.06
CA PHE A 57 -13.90 -38.80 10.40
C PHE A 57 -14.95 -39.74 10.97
N GLU A 58 -16.23 -39.41 10.87
CA GLU A 58 -17.35 -40.26 11.29
C GLU A 58 -17.35 -41.58 10.51
N GLN A 59 -16.99 -41.53 9.22
CA GLN A 59 -16.90 -42.69 8.34
C GLN A 59 -15.52 -43.37 8.35
N GLN A 60 -14.61 -42.96 9.24
CA GLN A 60 -13.24 -43.50 9.40
C GLN A 60 -12.44 -43.62 8.09
N ARG A 61 -12.64 -42.68 7.16
CA ARG A 61 -12.03 -42.71 5.81
C ARG A 61 -11.30 -41.42 5.42
N PHE A 62 -11.01 -40.57 6.41
CA PHE A 62 -10.30 -39.32 6.15
C PHE A 62 -8.85 -39.59 5.76
N ASN A 63 -8.46 -39.10 4.58
CA ASN A 63 -7.09 -39.12 4.10
C ASN A 63 -6.62 -37.67 3.88
N LEU A 64 -5.61 -37.27 4.65
CA LEU A 64 -5.07 -35.90 4.64
C LEU A 64 -4.45 -35.54 3.29
N PHE A 65 -3.71 -36.46 2.67
CA PHE A 65 -3.10 -36.22 1.37
C PHE A 65 -4.15 -36.04 0.27
N LYS A 66 -5.16 -36.90 0.22
CA LYS A 66 -6.30 -36.77 -0.70
C LYS A 66 -7.02 -35.44 -0.52
N PHE A 67 -7.18 -34.99 0.72
CA PHE A 67 -7.77 -33.69 1.04
C PHE A 67 -6.94 -32.55 0.43
N TYR A 68 -5.62 -32.55 0.62
CA TYR A 68 -4.72 -31.55 0.04
C TYR A 68 -4.67 -31.60 -1.48
N VAL A 69 -4.58 -32.79 -2.09
CA VAL A 69 -4.63 -32.96 -3.55
C VAL A 69 -5.89 -32.34 -4.14
N ALA A 70 -7.04 -32.53 -3.49
CA ALA A 70 -8.30 -31.94 -3.94
C ALA A 70 -8.32 -30.40 -3.84
N ARG A 71 -7.52 -29.79 -2.96
CA ARG A 71 -7.37 -28.32 -2.88
C ARG A 71 -6.35 -27.82 -3.90
N VAL A 72 -5.21 -28.49 -4.03
CA VAL A 72 -4.18 -28.22 -5.05
C VAL A 72 -4.79 -28.21 -6.45
N ASN A 73 -5.53 -29.26 -6.80
CA ASN A 73 -6.17 -29.41 -8.11
C ASN A 73 -7.27 -28.37 -8.38
N ARG A 74 -7.82 -27.72 -7.35
CA ARG A 74 -8.88 -26.72 -7.48
C ARG A 74 -8.35 -25.30 -7.57
N ILE A 75 -7.34 -24.97 -6.74
CA ILE A 75 -6.91 -23.59 -6.49
C ILE A 75 -5.74 -23.21 -7.40
N ILE A 76 -4.69 -24.03 -7.42
CA ILE A 76 -3.43 -23.67 -8.07
C ILE A 76 -3.56 -23.42 -9.58
N PRO A 77 -4.29 -24.23 -10.38
CA PRO A 77 -4.32 -24.06 -11.84
C PRO A 77 -4.77 -22.66 -12.29
N ALA A 78 -5.86 -22.14 -11.73
CA ALA A 78 -6.40 -20.83 -12.13
C ALA A 78 -5.51 -19.68 -11.63
N LEU A 79 -4.98 -19.77 -10.40
CA LEU A 79 -4.02 -18.78 -9.88
C LEU A 79 -2.74 -18.74 -10.73
N ALA A 80 -2.20 -19.92 -11.07
CA ALA A 80 -1.03 -20.04 -11.91
C ALA A 80 -1.22 -19.45 -13.31
N LEU A 81 -2.40 -19.62 -13.92
CA LEU A 81 -2.72 -18.97 -15.18
C LEU A 81 -2.66 -17.44 -15.06
N VAL A 82 -3.28 -16.86 -14.03
CA VAL A 82 -3.24 -15.40 -13.81
C VAL A 82 -1.80 -14.93 -13.62
N CYS A 83 -1.00 -15.62 -12.80
CA CYS A 83 0.42 -15.30 -12.61
C CYS A 83 1.21 -15.37 -13.93
N LEU A 84 0.97 -16.39 -14.76
CA LEU A 84 1.64 -16.53 -16.07
C LEU A 84 1.27 -15.39 -17.02
N VAL A 85 -0.02 -15.05 -17.12
CA VAL A 85 -0.47 -13.92 -17.94
C VAL A 85 0.17 -12.62 -17.45
N LEU A 86 0.27 -12.41 -16.14
CA LEU A 86 0.93 -11.24 -15.58
C LEU A 86 2.44 -11.21 -15.84
N LEU A 87 3.15 -12.35 -15.84
CA LEU A 87 4.55 -12.39 -16.28
C LEU A 87 4.69 -11.91 -17.73
N ILE A 88 3.83 -12.43 -18.61
CA ILE A 88 3.85 -12.09 -20.03
C ILE A 88 3.54 -10.60 -20.23
N LEU A 89 2.47 -10.08 -19.61
CA LEU A 89 2.13 -8.66 -19.70
C LEU A 89 3.22 -7.78 -19.05
N GLY A 90 3.75 -8.21 -17.92
CA GLY A 90 4.82 -7.50 -17.21
C GLY A 90 6.07 -7.31 -18.05
N TRP A 91 6.45 -8.31 -18.85
CA TRP A 91 7.58 -8.24 -19.76
C TRP A 91 7.48 -7.07 -20.76
N PHE A 92 6.29 -6.78 -21.27
CA PHE A 92 6.08 -5.75 -22.29
C PHE A 92 5.70 -4.38 -21.73
N TYR A 93 5.04 -4.32 -20.56
CA TYR A 93 4.38 -3.09 -20.11
C TYR A 93 4.89 -2.54 -18.78
N LEU A 94 5.63 -3.31 -17.97
CA LEU A 94 6.08 -2.85 -16.66
C LEU A 94 7.54 -2.41 -16.69
N PRO A 95 7.89 -1.28 -16.07
CA PRO A 95 9.29 -0.90 -15.91
C PRO A 95 10.03 -1.86 -14.96
N PRO A 96 11.38 -1.87 -14.99
CA PRO A 96 12.19 -2.86 -14.28
C PRO A 96 11.82 -3.04 -12.80
N TYR A 97 11.61 -1.94 -12.08
CA TYR A 97 11.26 -1.96 -10.66
C TYR A 97 9.89 -2.61 -10.40
N GLU A 98 8.87 -2.26 -11.18
CA GLU A 98 7.53 -2.84 -11.07
C GLU A 98 7.54 -4.33 -11.44
N TYR A 99 8.25 -4.69 -12.50
CA TYR A 99 8.32 -6.08 -12.95
C TYR A 99 9.08 -6.96 -11.94
N ARG A 100 10.13 -6.42 -11.34
CA ARG A 100 10.82 -7.06 -10.19
C ARG A 100 9.85 -7.30 -9.02
N SER A 101 9.04 -6.30 -8.67
CA SER A 101 8.05 -6.40 -7.59
C SER A 101 6.98 -7.45 -7.90
N LEU A 102 6.47 -7.45 -9.14
CA LEU A 102 5.53 -8.47 -9.63
C LEU A 102 6.11 -9.89 -9.48
N GLY A 103 7.40 -10.10 -9.80
CA GLY A 103 8.08 -11.38 -9.61
C GLY A 103 8.00 -11.89 -8.16
N ARG A 104 8.24 -11.00 -7.18
CA ARG A 104 8.11 -11.31 -5.74
C ARG A 104 6.66 -11.62 -5.35
N HIS A 105 5.70 -10.87 -5.89
CA HIS A 105 4.27 -11.09 -5.62
C HIS A 105 3.77 -12.41 -6.23
N ILE A 106 4.25 -12.79 -7.42
CA ILE A 106 3.95 -14.08 -8.04
C ILE A 106 4.50 -15.24 -7.21
N GLU A 107 5.77 -15.16 -6.82
CA GLU A 107 6.40 -16.17 -5.97
C GLU A 107 5.61 -16.33 -4.66
N SER A 108 5.34 -15.23 -3.95
CA SER A 108 4.64 -15.30 -2.67
C SER A 108 3.18 -15.75 -2.80
N SER A 109 2.50 -15.43 -3.91
CA SER A 109 1.13 -15.89 -4.18
C SER A 109 1.06 -17.39 -4.39
N LEU A 110 1.96 -17.95 -5.21
CA LEU A 110 2.01 -19.38 -5.54
C LEU A 110 2.54 -20.24 -4.37
N LEU A 111 3.36 -19.65 -3.51
CA LEU A 111 3.78 -20.26 -2.24
C LEU A 111 2.78 -20.01 -1.08
N PHE A 112 1.68 -19.30 -1.33
CA PHE A 112 0.66 -18.94 -0.33
C PHE A 112 1.22 -18.24 0.92
N LYS A 113 2.18 -17.33 0.70
CA LYS A 113 2.79 -16.44 1.70
C LYS A 113 2.52 -14.96 1.42
N SER A 114 1.71 -14.64 0.41
CA SER A 114 1.50 -13.26 -0.02
C SER A 114 0.91 -12.38 1.08
N ASN A 115 0.11 -12.92 2.01
CA ASN A 115 -0.36 -12.18 3.18
C ASN A 115 0.78 -11.65 4.06
N LEU A 116 1.84 -12.45 4.25
CA LEU A 116 3.03 -11.99 4.97
C LEU A 116 3.82 -10.98 4.15
N THR A 117 3.97 -11.19 2.84
CA THR A 117 4.63 -10.22 1.96
C THR A 117 3.96 -8.85 2.04
N TYR A 118 2.63 -8.81 1.91
CA TYR A 118 1.90 -7.55 1.96
C TYR A 118 1.83 -6.94 3.35
N LEU A 119 1.88 -7.74 4.43
CA LEU A 119 2.05 -7.22 5.79
C LEU A 119 3.38 -6.46 5.97
N HIS A 120 4.49 -7.00 5.45
CA HIS A 120 5.80 -6.33 5.52
C HIS A 120 5.86 -5.08 4.62
N GLU A 121 5.04 -5.04 3.58
CA GLU A 121 4.92 -3.88 2.69
C GLU A 121 3.81 -2.91 3.12
N ALA A 122 3.09 -3.19 4.21
CA ALA A 122 2.02 -2.34 4.73
C ALA A 122 2.59 -1.14 5.50
N GLY A 123 1.93 0.01 5.42
CA GLY A 123 2.31 1.23 6.16
C GLY A 123 3.43 2.09 5.55
N TYR A 124 4.35 1.51 4.78
CA TYR A 124 5.36 2.28 4.02
C TYR A 124 4.84 2.66 2.61
N PHE A 125 3.88 1.91 2.06
CA PHE A 125 3.35 2.04 0.68
C PHE A 125 1.82 1.90 0.57
N ASP A 126 1.03 2.19 1.62
CA ASP A 126 -0.43 1.90 1.61
C ASP A 126 -1.21 2.58 0.45
N ALA A 127 -0.72 3.72 -0.03
CA ALA A 127 -1.35 4.44 -1.13
C ALA A 127 -0.92 3.92 -2.55
N ALA A 128 0.07 3.02 -2.62
CA ALA A 128 0.45 2.24 -3.81
C ALA A 128 -0.23 0.85 -3.88
N SER A 129 -1.31 0.62 -3.12
CA SER A 129 -2.03 -0.66 -3.14
C SER A 129 -2.54 -1.04 -4.55
N HIS A 130 -3.02 -0.05 -5.32
CA HIS A 130 -3.46 -0.22 -6.72
C HIS A 130 -2.33 -0.48 -7.72
N GLU A 131 -1.08 -0.55 -7.27
CA GLU A 131 0.08 -0.86 -8.10
C GLU A 131 0.55 -2.32 -7.91
N LYS A 132 -0.02 -3.00 -6.92
CA LYS A 132 0.29 -4.39 -6.58
C LYS A 132 -0.68 -5.31 -7.32
N TRP A 133 -0.28 -5.76 -8.51
CA TRP A 133 -1.08 -6.60 -9.43
C TRP A 133 -1.72 -7.86 -8.81
N LEU A 134 -1.18 -8.38 -7.71
CA LEU A 134 -1.66 -9.57 -7.02
C LEU A 134 -2.07 -9.31 -5.57
N LEU A 135 -2.34 -8.06 -5.16
CA LEU A 135 -2.63 -7.74 -3.76
C LEU A 135 -3.70 -8.65 -3.15
N HIS A 136 -4.83 -8.82 -3.84
CA HIS A 136 -5.96 -9.66 -3.43
C HIS A 136 -5.61 -11.12 -3.07
N THR A 137 -4.46 -11.67 -3.49
CA THR A 137 -4.05 -13.04 -3.13
C THR A 137 -3.71 -13.22 -1.66
N TRP A 138 -3.61 -12.13 -0.89
CA TRP A 138 -3.39 -12.18 0.55
C TRP A 138 -4.46 -13.04 1.24
N SER A 139 -5.73 -12.87 0.87
CA SER A 139 -6.84 -13.59 1.47
C SER A 139 -6.77 -15.07 1.14
N LEU A 140 -6.40 -15.38 -0.10
CA LEU A 140 -6.19 -16.74 -0.60
C LEU A 140 -5.04 -17.44 0.14
N SER A 141 -3.99 -16.70 0.51
CA SER A 141 -2.88 -17.22 1.31
C SER A 141 -3.33 -17.57 2.73
N VAL A 142 -4.11 -16.69 3.37
CA VAL A 142 -4.71 -16.97 4.69
C VAL A 142 -5.61 -18.21 4.63
N GLU A 143 -6.46 -18.28 3.62
CA GLU A 143 -7.37 -19.41 3.41
C GLU A 143 -6.60 -20.73 3.19
N TRP A 144 -5.55 -20.70 2.37
CA TRP A 144 -4.72 -21.88 2.12
C TRP A 144 -3.94 -22.33 3.37
N GLN A 145 -3.42 -21.39 4.16
CA GLN A 145 -2.78 -21.69 5.43
C GLN A 145 -3.76 -22.39 6.38
N PHE A 146 -5.01 -21.92 6.44
CA PHE A 146 -6.07 -22.64 7.18
C PHE A 146 -6.32 -24.03 6.60
N TYR A 147 -6.37 -24.20 5.28
CA TYR A 147 -6.55 -25.51 4.63
C TYR A 147 -5.45 -26.51 4.93
N ILE A 148 -4.22 -26.07 5.19
CA ILE A 148 -3.13 -26.94 5.62
C ILE A 148 -3.22 -27.20 7.13
N ILE A 149 -3.29 -26.14 7.93
CA ILE A 149 -3.14 -26.24 9.38
C ILE A 149 -4.34 -26.92 10.04
N TYR A 150 -5.56 -26.54 9.64
CA TYR A 150 -6.80 -27.00 10.25
C TYR A 150 -6.98 -28.52 10.22
N PRO A 151 -6.99 -29.21 9.05
CA PRO A 151 -7.17 -30.67 9.02
C PRO A 151 -6.03 -31.43 9.71
N ALA A 152 -4.79 -30.92 9.66
CA ALA A 152 -3.66 -31.56 10.32
C ALA A 152 -3.81 -31.54 11.85
N ILE A 153 -4.14 -30.38 12.42
CA ILE A 153 -4.42 -30.24 13.86
C ILE A 153 -5.59 -31.13 14.27
N LEU A 154 -6.70 -31.09 13.52
CA LEU A 154 -7.87 -31.91 13.84
C LEU A 154 -7.58 -33.42 13.78
N LEU A 155 -6.79 -33.87 12.80
CA LEU A 155 -6.40 -35.26 12.66
C LEU A 155 -5.52 -35.72 13.84
N ILE A 156 -4.58 -34.88 14.27
CA ILE A 156 -3.71 -35.15 15.43
C ILE A 156 -4.55 -35.22 16.70
N LEU A 157 -5.39 -34.20 16.97
CA LEU A 157 -6.21 -34.14 18.17
C LEU A 157 -7.21 -35.30 18.24
N LYS A 158 -7.85 -35.69 17.12
CA LYS A 158 -8.78 -36.84 17.06
C LYS A 158 -8.15 -38.13 17.60
N ARG A 159 -6.83 -38.30 17.53
CA ARG A 159 -6.15 -39.49 18.09
C ARG A 159 -6.18 -39.55 19.61
N PHE A 160 -6.27 -38.38 20.27
CA PHE A 160 -6.22 -38.26 21.72
C PHE A 160 -7.60 -37.97 22.33
N ILE A 161 -8.48 -37.30 21.59
CA ILE A 161 -9.81 -36.89 22.07
C ILE A 161 -10.92 -37.35 21.12
N GLY A 162 -12.07 -37.70 21.69
CA GLY A 162 -13.27 -38.03 20.91
C GLY A 162 -13.81 -36.84 20.12
N LEU A 163 -14.62 -37.12 19.09
CA LEU A 163 -15.18 -36.10 18.19
C LEU A 163 -15.95 -34.99 18.92
N GLN A 164 -16.63 -35.29 20.03
CA GLN A 164 -17.36 -34.29 20.80
C GLN A 164 -16.44 -33.27 21.49
N HIS A 165 -15.29 -33.72 21.99
CA HIS A 165 -14.28 -32.82 22.57
C HIS A 165 -13.62 -31.98 21.48
N LEU A 166 -13.42 -32.54 20.29
CA LEU A 166 -12.89 -31.79 19.15
C LEU A 166 -13.80 -30.62 18.75
N LYS A 167 -15.13 -30.79 18.82
CA LYS A 167 -16.09 -29.68 18.61
C LYS A 167 -15.90 -28.56 19.64
N LYS A 168 -15.72 -28.90 20.92
CA LYS A 168 -15.44 -27.93 22.00
C LYS A 168 -14.12 -27.19 21.78
N VAL A 169 -13.07 -27.89 21.31
CA VAL A 169 -11.80 -27.25 20.96
C VAL A 169 -11.98 -26.23 19.85
N ILE A 170 -12.75 -26.55 18.80
CA ILE A 170 -13.04 -25.61 17.70
C ILE A 170 -13.79 -24.38 18.22
N LEU A 171 -14.75 -24.56 19.14
CA LEU A 171 -15.46 -23.45 19.78
C LEU A 171 -14.51 -22.56 20.63
N ALA A 172 -13.59 -23.18 21.38
CA ALA A 172 -12.59 -22.45 22.16
C ALA A 172 -11.62 -21.66 21.25
N LEU A 173 -11.14 -22.28 20.17
CA LEU A 173 -10.28 -21.62 19.18
C LEU A 173 -11.00 -20.44 18.49
N PHE A 174 -12.29 -20.58 18.20
CA PHE A 174 -13.11 -19.49 17.69
C PHE A 174 -13.11 -18.30 18.64
N ALA A 175 -13.41 -18.54 19.93
CA ALA A 175 -13.45 -17.47 20.93
C ALA A 175 -12.09 -16.79 21.12
N ILE A 176 -11.00 -17.58 21.19
CA ILE A 176 -9.63 -17.07 21.32
C ILE A 176 -9.23 -16.24 20.10
N SER A 177 -9.50 -16.73 18.89
CA SER A 177 -9.15 -16.01 17.66
C SER A 177 -9.96 -14.73 17.50
N LEU A 178 -11.25 -14.71 17.88
CA LEU A 178 -12.08 -13.51 17.88
C LEU A 178 -11.59 -12.47 18.90
N ALA A 179 -11.28 -12.89 20.12
CA ALA A 179 -10.74 -11.98 21.14
C ALA A 179 -9.39 -11.40 20.70
N TYR A 180 -8.51 -12.23 20.12
CA TYR A 180 -7.22 -11.79 19.60
C TYR A 180 -7.37 -10.84 18.40
N CYS A 181 -8.35 -11.09 17.53
CA CYS A 181 -8.72 -10.21 16.42
C CYS A 181 -9.11 -8.80 16.91
N ILE A 182 -10.02 -8.73 17.88
CA ILE A 182 -10.48 -7.45 18.46
C ILE A 182 -9.30 -6.69 19.06
N TYR A 183 -8.52 -7.34 19.94
CA TYR A 183 -7.35 -6.73 20.55
C TYR A 183 -6.32 -6.25 19.52
N LYS A 184 -5.99 -7.07 18.52
CA LYS A 184 -4.94 -6.75 17.56
C LYS A 184 -5.37 -5.65 16.58
N THR A 185 -6.66 -5.51 16.30
CA THR A 185 -7.18 -4.45 15.42
C THR A 185 -6.92 -3.06 16.01
N GLU A 186 -7.07 -2.91 17.33
CA GLU A 186 -6.82 -1.65 18.04
C GLU A 186 -5.33 -1.29 18.07
N VAL A 187 -4.45 -2.27 18.29
CA VAL A 187 -3.00 -2.02 18.46
C VAL A 187 -2.25 -2.00 17.11
N ALA A 188 -2.68 -2.81 16.14
CA ALA A 188 -2.00 -3.00 14.86
C ALA A 188 -2.95 -3.53 13.78
N ALA A 189 -3.82 -2.66 13.27
CA ALA A 189 -4.85 -3.00 12.27
C ALA A 189 -4.30 -3.75 11.05
N ASN A 190 -3.15 -3.35 10.48
CA ASN A 190 -2.53 -4.03 9.34
C ASN A 190 -2.18 -5.49 9.65
N ALA A 191 -1.65 -5.76 10.85
CA ALA A 191 -1.37 -7.13 11.28
C ALA A 191 -2.67 -7.93 11.48
N ALA A 192 -3.70 -7.32 12.08
CA ALA A 192 -5.00 -7.96 12.24
C ALA A 192 -5.66 -8.29 10.88
N TYR A 193 -5.42 -7.46 9.86
CA TYR A 193 -5.95 -7.65 8.52
C TYR A 193 -5.33 -8.84 7.79
N TYR A 194 -4.00 -8.99 7.82
CA TYR A 194 -3.27 -9.98 7.00
C TYR A 194 -2.97 -11.32 7.69
N LEU A 195 -3.03 -11.43 9.02
CA LEU A 195 -2.60 -12.62 9.74
C LEU A 195 -3.70 -13.68 9.90
N LEU A 196 -3.34 -14.96 9.77
CA LEU A 196 -4.27 -16.07 9.96
C LEU A 196 -4.87 -16.09 11.37
N GLN A 197 -4.08 -15.80 12.40
CA GLN A 197 -4.50 -15.92 13.81
C GLN A 197 -5.68 -14.99 14.15
N THR A 198 -5.75 -13.82 13.51
CA THR A 198 -6.82 -12.83 13.68
C THR A 198 -7.98 -13.05 12.70
N ARG A 199 -7.79 -13.86 11.65
CA ARG A 199 -8.81 -14.18 10.64
C ARG A 199 -9.43 -15.56 10.78
N ALA A 200 -8.83 -16.44 11.58
CA ALA A 200 -9.27 -17.83 11.71
C ALA A 200 -10.68 -17.96 12.30
N TRP A 201 -11.10 -17.05 13.18
CA TRP A 201 -12.44 -17.09 13.80
C TRP A 201 -13.57 -17.07 12.77
N GLU A 202 -13.38 -16.40 11.62
CA GLU A 202 -14.36 -16.30 10.55
C GLU A 202 -14.62 -17.69 9.92
N MET A 203 -13.53 -18.40 9.61
CA MET A 203 -13.57 -19.77 9.11
C MET A 203 -14.05 -20.76 10.18
N LEU A 204 -13.63 -20.58 11.44
CA LEU A 204 -14.06 -21.42 12.55
C LEU A 204 -15.57 -21.28 12.80
N LEU A 205 -16.16 -20.07 12.68
CA LEU A 205 -17.60 -19.87 12.80
C LEU A 205 -18.38 -20.62 11.71
N GLY A 206 -17.88 -20.59 10.47
CA GLY A 206 -18.41 -21.42 9.39
C GLY A 206 -18.37 -22.91 9.72
N GLY A 207 -17.27 -23.38 10.31
CA GLY A 207 -17.15 -24.75 10.82
C GLY A 207 -18.17 -25.06 11.92
N LEU A 208 -18.39 -24.13 12.86
CA LEU A 208 -19.38 -24.27 13.93
C LEU A 208 -20.81 -24.38 13.40
N ALA A 209 -21.15 -23.68 12.31
CA ALA A 209 -22.44 -23.81 11.63
C ALA A 209 -22.73 -25.26 11.17
N PHE A 210 -21.68 -26.01 10.80
CA PHE A 210 -21.80 -27.43 10.49
C PHE A 210 -21.87 -28.33 11.73
N LEU A 211 -21.06 -28.03 12.75
CA LEU A 211 -20.88 -28.89 13.93
C LEU A 211 -22.03 -28.83 14.95
N TYR A 212 -22.72 -27.68 15.00
CA TYR A 212 -23.85 -27.38 15.87
C TYR A 212 -25.06 -26.96 15.02
N PRO A 213 -25.62 -27.87 14.20
CA PRO A 213 -26.74 -27.55 13.33
C PRO A 213 -27.99 -27.22 14.17
N ILE A 214 -28.75 -26.20 13.73
CA ILE A 214 -30.01 -25.81 14.36
C ILE A 214 -31.17 -26.32 13.50
N THR A 215 -32.10 -27.05 14.12
CA THR A 215 -33.33 -27.51 13.44
C THR A 215 -34.33 -26.36 13.36
N LEU A 216 -34.47 -25.76 12.18
CA LEU A 216 -35.37 -24.64 11.94
C LEU A 216 -36.63 -25.07 11.19
N LYS A 217 -37.78 -24.54 11.63
CA LYS A 217 -39.07 -24.62 10.90
C LYS A 217 -38.98 -23.81 9.59
N PRO A 218 -39.79 -24.12 8.55
CA PRO A 218 -39.71 -23.44 7.25
C PRO A 218 -39.75 -21.90 7.34
N ARG A 219 -40.66 -21.35 8.15
CA ARG A 219 -40.77 -19.89 8.38
C ARG A 219 -39.51 -19.32 9.04
N GLN A 220 -38.89 -20.04 9.97
CA GLN A 220 -37.65 -19.62 10.61
C GLN A 220 -36.46 -19.64 9.65
N ARG A 221 -36.39 -20.63 8.73
CA ARG A 221 -35.35 -20.66 7.69
C ARG A 221 -35.42 -19.44 6.78
N GLN A 222 -36.62 -19.06 6.37
CA GLN A 222 -36.83 -17.84 5.58
C GLN A 222 -36.40 -16.60 6.36
N TRP A 223 -36.81 -16.47 7.63
CA TRP A 223 -36.39 -15.37 8.49
C TRP A 223 -34.88 -15.28 8.66
N PHE A 224 -34.19 -16.40 8.95
CA PHE A 224 -32.74 -16.43 9.11
C PHE A 224 -32.01 -16.09 7.80
N GLN A 225 -32.50 -16.58 6.65
CA GLN A 225 -31.95 -16.23 5.35
C GLN A 225 -32.11 -14.72 5.09
N THR A 226 -33.30 -14.16 5.28
CA THR A 226 -33.56 -12.72 5.07
C THR A 226 -32.74 -11.87 6.04
N LEU A 227 -32.71 -12.21 7.33
CA LEU A 227 -31.92 -11.49 8.32
C LEU A 227 -30.43 -11.53 7.98
N GLY A 228 -29.90 -12.71 7.62
CA GLY A 228 -28.51 -12.84 7.22
C GLY A 228 -28.18 -12.02 5.97
N LEU A 229 -29.07 -11.97 4.99
CA LEU A 229 -28.92 -11.10 3.81
C LEU A 229 -28.93 -9.61 4.19
N VAL A 230 -29.85 -9.18 5.05
CA VAL A 230 -29.92 -7.79 5.53
C VAL A 230 -28.64 -7.41 6.29
N MET A 231 -28.09 -8.29 7.12
CA MET A 231 -26.84 -8.03 7.84
C MET A 231 -25.64 -7.89 6.89
N ILE A 232 -25.52 -8.77 5.89
CA ILE A 232 -24.45 -8.72 4.88
C ILE A 232 -24.57 -7.43 4.05
N LEU A 233 -25.75 -7.17 3.49
CA LEU A 233 -25.97 -5.97 2.67
C LEU A 233 -25.82 -4.70 3.50
N GLY A 234 -26.32 -4.70 4.74
CA GLY A 234 -26.12 -3.60 5.68
C GLY A 234 -24.64 -3.31 5.93
N ALA A 235 -23.82 -4.34 6.18
CA ALA A 235 -22.38 -4.18 6.35
C ALA A 235 -21.70 -3.54 5.13
N TYR A 236 -22.14 -3.92 3.93
CA TYR A 236 -21.60 -3.39 2.68
C TYR A 236 -21.86 -1.89 2.46
N PHE A 237 -22.91 -1.33 3.07
CA PHE A 237 -23.24 0.09 2.95
C PHE A 237 -22.90 0.91 4.21
N ILE A 238 -22.83 0.29 5.39
CA ILE A 238 -22.54 0.97 6.67
C ILE A 238 -21.03 1.19 6.85
N PHE A 239 -20.20 0.21 6.46
CA PHE A 239 -18.75 0.28 6.67
C PHE A 239 -18.01 0.81 5.46
N SER A 240 -16.77 1.26 5.67
CA SER A 240 -15.90 1.76 4.60
C SER A 240 -14.45 1.40 4.88
N ASN A 241 -13.56 1.73 3.95
CA ASN A 241 -12.11 1.64 4.13
C ASN A 241 -11.53 2.52 5.25
N ARG A 242 -12.35 3.40 5.86
CA ARG A 242 -12.00 4.17 7.06
C ARG A 242 -12.28 3.41 8.36
N THR A 243 -13.09 2.36 8.31
CA THR A 243 -13.42 1.54 9.47
C THR A 243 -12.22 0.65 9.82
N PRO A 244 -11.72 0.65 11.07
CA PRO A 244 -10.68 -0.29 11.50
C PRO A 244 -11.17 -1.73 11.30
N TRP A 245 -10.60 -2.42 10.32
CA TRP A 245 -11.05 -3.75 9.91
C TRP A 245 -9.98 -4.81 10.23
N PRO A 246 -10.35 -6.01 10.73
CA PRO A 246 -11.72 -6.48 10.98
C PRO A 246 -12.38 -5.97 12.26
N GLY A 247 -11.74 -6.17 13.41
CA GLY A 247 -12.32 -5.89 14.73
C GLY A 247 -13.70 -6.53 14.95
N TYR A 248 -14.52 -5.88 15.78
CA TYR A 248 -15.89 -6.30 16.05
C TYR A 248 -16.86 -5.94 14.91
N TYR A 249 -16.51 -5.02 14.01
CA TYR A 249 -17.34 -4.65 12.86
C TYR A 249 -17.55 -5.81 11.88
N ALA A 250 -16.53 -6.67 11.72
CA ALA A 250 -16.60 -7.86 10.88
C ALA A 250 -17.65 -8.89 11.37
N ILE A 251 -18.08 -8.83 12.64
CA ILE A 251 -19.14 -9.72 13.17
C ILE A 251 -20.43 -9.59 12.35
N LEU A 252 -20.78 -8.40 11.88
CA LEU A 252 -22.04 -8.17 11.18
C LEU A 252 -22.17 -9.01 9.89
N PRO A 253 -21.28 -8.90 8.88
CA PRO A 253 -21.36 -9.72 7.67
C PRO A 253 -21.08 -11.20 7.94
N ILE A 254 -20.18 -11.53 8.87
CA ILE A 254 -19.80 -12.91 9.19
C ILE A 254 -20.95 -13.67 9.87
N PHE A 255 -21.62 -13.04 10.84
CA PHE A 255 -22.80 -13.63 11.45
C PHE A 255 -23.97 -13.71 10.46
N GLY A 256 -24.10 -12.73 9.56
CA GLY A 256 -25.07 -12.81 8.48
C GLY A 256 -24.85 -14.02 7.57
N ALA A 257 -23.60 -14.31 7.19
CA ALA A 257 -23.24 -15.50 6.42
C ALA A 257 -23.52 -16.80 7.20
N TYR A 258 -23.19 -16.82 8.49
CA TYR A 258 -23.51 -17.93 9.39
C TYR A 258 -25.02 -18.22 9.44
N LEU A 259 -25.87 -17.19 9.56
CA LEU A 259 -27.33 -17.34 9.56
C LEU A 259 -27.87 -17.93 8.26
N ILE A 260 -27.35 -17.49 7.10
CA ILE A 260 -27.73 -18.05 5.79
C ILE A 260 -27.35 -19.54 5.70
N ILE A 261 -26.15 -19.90 6.16
CA ILE A 261 -25.67 -21.30 6.14
C ILE A 261 -26.56 -22.19 7.05
N ILE A 262 -26.89 -21.73 8.26
CA ILE A 262 -27.76 -22.48 9.18
C ILE A 262 -29.20 -22.56 8.67
N ALA A 263 -29.71 -21.50 8.04
CA ALA A 263 -31.04 -21.52 7.44
C ALA A 263 -31.20 -22.67 6.45
N ASN A 264 -30.13 -23.04 5.72
CA ASN A 264 -30.09 -24.14 4.78
C ASN A 264 -31.28 -24.11 3.79
N GLN A 265 -31.67 -22.90 3.36
CA GLN A 265 -32.88 -22.67 2.58
C GLN A 265 -32.58 -22.87 1.08
N GLN A 266 -32.73 -24.11 0.62
CA GLN A 266 -32.41 -24.50 -0.77
C GLN A 266 -33.42 -24.00 -1.81
N GLN A 267 -34.63 -23.62 -1.37
CA GLN A 267 -35.72 -23.18 -2.23
C GLN A 267 -36.18 -21.78 -1.78
N SER A 268 -35.66 -20.75 -2.44
CA SER A 268 -36.09 -19.36 -2.24
C SER A 268 -35.74 -18.53 -3.47
N TRP A 269 -36.25 -17.29 -3.54
CA TRP A 269 -35.90 -16.34 -4.60
C TRP A 269 -34.38 -16.12 -4.69
N PHE A 270 -33.69 -16.13 -3.55
CA PHE A 270 -32.25 -15.97 -3.45
C PHE A 270 -31.50 -17.21 -3.96
N SER A 271 -31.85 -18.39 -3.44
CA SER A 271 -31.16 -19.65 -3.78
C SER A 271 -31.47 -20.13 -5.20
N ASN A 272 -32.64 -19.81 -5.75
CA ASN A 272 -33.02 -20.23 -7.11
C ASN A 272 -32.71 -19.19 -8.20
N ASN A 273 -32.15 -18.02 -7.84
CA ASN A 273 -31.82 -17.00 -8.82
C ASN A 273 -30.75 -17.52 -9.80
N PRO A 274 -31.04 -17.62 -11.12
CA PRO A 274 -30.12 -18.22 -12.08
C PRO A 274 -28.81 -17.44 -12.22
N LEU A 275 -28.86 -16.11 -12.12
CA LEU A 275 -27.68 -15.26 -12.19
C LEU A 275 -26.74 -15.51 -11.00
N PHE A 276 -27.28 -15.58 -9.78
CA PHE A 276 -26.49 -15.92 -8.60
C PHE A 276 -25.92 -17.34 -8.69
N GLN A 277 -26.66 -18.28 -9.28
CA GLN A 277 -26.13 -19.62 -9.48
C GLN A 277 -24.97 -19.67 -10.49
N ILE A 278 -25.01 -18.84 -11.53
CA ILE A 278 -23.96 -18.74 -12.53
C ILE A 278 -22.72 -18.06 -11.93
N ILE A 279 -22.88 -16.85 -11.38
CA ILE A 279 -21.78 -16.06 -10.80
C ILE A 279 -21.14 -16.80 -9.62
N GLY A 280 -21.95 -17.44 -8.78
CA GLY A 280 -21.47 -18.22 -7.64
C GLY A 280 -20.54 -19.36 -8.04
N LYS A 281 -20.81 -20.01 -9.20
CA LYS A 281 -19.93 -21.07 -9.72
C LYS A 281 -18.58 -20.51 -10.13
N TRP A 282 -18.59 -19.37 -10.83
CA TRP A 282 -17.39 -18.70 -11.37
C TRP A 282 -16.66 -17.85 -10.33
N SER A 283 -17.18 -17.74 -9.11
CA SER A 283 -16.76 -16.72 -8.14
C SER A 283 -15.27 -16.73 -7.83
N TYR A 284 -14.62 -17.90 -7.84
CA TYR A 284 -13.19 -18.02 -7.57
C TYR A 284 -12.38 -17.44 -8.74
N SER A 285 -12.67 -17.87 -9.96
CA SER A 285 -12.05 -17.33 -11.17
C SER A 285 -12.31 -15.82 -11.33
N ILE A 286 -13.53 -15.33 -11.07
CA ILE A 286 -13.83 -13.88 -11.06
C ILE A 286 -12.96 -13.15 -10.03
N TYR A 287 -12.85 -13.71 -8.82
CA TYR A 287 -12.01 -13.14 -7.77
C TYR A 287 -10.52 -13.05 -8.16
N LEU A 288 -10.00 -14.00 -8.94
CA LEU A 288 -8.61 -13.91 -9.40
C LEU A 288 -8.39 -12.85 -10.49
N TRP A 289 -9.32 -12.72 -11.43
CA TRP A 289 -9.16 -11.82 -12.58
C TRP A 289 -9.52 -10.37 -12.29
N HIS A 290 -10.48 -10.10 -11.39
CA HIS A 290 -10.97 -8.74 -11.20
C HIS A 290 -9.89 -7.75 -10.75
N TRP A 291 -8.98 -8.17 -9.87
CA TRP A 291 -8.01 -7.27 -9.28
C TRP A 291 -6.89 -6.85 -10.26
N PRO A 292 -6.24 -7.76 -11.01
CA PRO A 292 -5.35 -7.37 -12.10
C PRO A 292 -5.99 -6.40 -13.11
N ILE A 293 -7.29 -6.56 -13.38
CA ILE A 293 -8.05 -5.69 -14.28
C ILE A 293 -8.27 -4.31 -13.63
N VAL A 294 -8.56 -4.24 -12.33
CA VAL A 294 -8.60 -2.96 -11.58
C VAL A 294 -7.25 -2.26 -11.66
N VAL A 295 -6.16 -2.97 -11.35
CA VAL A 295 -4.79 -2.43 -11.40
C VAL A 295 -4.44 -1.91 -12.79
N PHE A 296 -4.80 -2.65 -13.84
CA PHE A 296 -4.63 -2.22 -15.23
C PHE A 296 -5.35 -0.88 -15.51
N GLY A 297 -6.63 -0.75 -15.14
CA GLY A 297 -7.36 0.50 -15.37
C GLY A 297 -6.77 1.71 -14.66
N VAL A 298 -6.28 1.53 -13.44
CA VAL A 298 -5.64 2.58 -12.64
C VAL A 298 -4.27 2.97 -13.23
N ILE A 299 -3.43 2.00 -13.53
CA ILE A 299 -2.05 2.23 -14.05
C ILE A 299 -2.06 2.95 -15.41
N PHE A 300 -3.05 2.68 -16.24
CA PHE A 300 -3.18 3.27 -17.58
C PHE A 300 -4.14 4.49 -17.61
N GLU A 301 -4.59 4.97 -16.44
CA GLU A 301 -5.43 6.16 -16.29
C GLU A 301 -6.68 6.15 -17.19
N ILE A 302 -7.31 4.98 -17.34
CA ILE A 302 -8.47 4.82 -18.24
C ILE A 302 -9.71 5.42 -17.59
N ASN A 303 -10.18 6.54 -18.13
CA ASN A 303 -11.41 7.20 -17.67
C ASN A 303 -12.62 6.25 -17.71
N GLN A 304 -13.39 6.21 -16.63
CA GLN A 304 -14.59 5.38 -16.48
C GLN A 304 -14.36 3.88 -16.79
N TRP A 305 -13.15 3.38 -16.52
CA TRP A 305 -12.74 2.00 -16.81
C TRP A 305 -13.70 0.92 -16.30
N TRP A 306 -14.43 1.17 -15.21
CA TRP A 306 -15.40 0.22 -14.65
C TRP A 306 -16.47 -0.25 -15.68
N VAL A 307 -16.80 0.59 -16.68
CA VAL A 307 -17.75 0.23 -17.77
C VAL A 307 -17.29 -1.01 -18.53
N TYR A 308 -15.98 -1.14 -18.73
CA TYR A 308 -15.38 -2.24 -19.47
C TYR A 308 -14.76 -3.29 -18.54
N GLY A 309 -14.15 -2.85 -17.45
CA GLY A 309 -13.42 -3.69 -16.52
C GLY A 309 -14.30 -4.65 -15.72
N ILE A 310 -15.51 -4.24 -15.31
CA ILE A 310 -16.43 -5.16 -14.62
C ILE A 310 -16.90 -6.29 -15.57
N PRO A 311 -17.43 -6.00 -16.78
CA PRO A 311 -17.74 -7.04 -17.76
C PRO A 311 -16.53 -7.93 -18.10
N LEU A 312 -15.34 -7.33 -18.27
CA LEU A 312 -14.11 -8.07 -18.58
C LEU A 312 -13.72 -9.03 -17.44
N SER A 313 -13.89 -8.60 -16.18
CA SER A 313 -13.64 -9.45 -15.00
C SER A 313 -14.57 -10.66 -14.96
N LEU A 314 -15.86 -10.46 -15.28
CA LEU A 314 -16.84 -11.53 -15.37
C LEU A 314 -16.54 -12.48 -16.53
N PHE A 315 -16.17 -11.92 -17.69
CA PHE A 315 -15.85 -12.69 -18.90
C PHE A 315 -14.59 -13.54 -18.74
N LEU A 316 -13.48 -12.95 -18.27
CA LEU A 316 -12.24 -13.70 -18.01
C LEU A 316 -12.42 -14.70 -16.86
N GLY A 317 -13.20 -14.34 -15.83
CA GLY A 317 -13.62 -15.26 -14.77
C GLY A 317 -14.41 -16.46 -15.32
N TYR A 318 -15.33 -16.23 -16.26
CA TYR A 318 -16.05 -17.29 -16.97
C TYR A 318 -15.11 -18.21 -17.75
N LEU A 319 -14.25 -17.65 -18.61
CA LEU A 319 -13.32 -18.45 -19.43
C LEU A 319 -12.38 -19.27 -18.54
N SER A 320 -11.80 -18.65 -17.51
CA SER A 320 -10.94 -19.32 -16.54
C SER A 320 -11.68 -20.44 -15.80
N TYR A 321 -12.94 -20.23 -15.43
CA TYR A 321 -13.74 -21.30 -14.84
C TYR A 321 -13.95 -22.47 -15.81
N GLN A 322 -14.40 -22.19 -17.04
CA GLN A 322 -14.72 -23.23 -18.01
C GLN A 322 -13.50 -24.05 -18.40
N TYR A 323 -12.38 -23.41 -18.71
CA TYR A 323 -11.22 -24.08 -19.29
C TYR A 323 -10.17 -24.52 -18.28
N VAL A 324 -10.11 -23.91 -17.09
CA VAL A 324 -9.06 -24.17 -16.11
C VAL A 324 -9.61 -24.69 -14.78
N GLU A 325 -10.48 -23.94 -14.11
CA GLU A 325 -11.01 -24.32 -12.79
C GLU A 325 -11.86 -25.61 -12.84
N SER A 326 -12.65 -25.78 -13.91
CA SER A 326 -13.54 -26.93 -14.06
C SER A 326 -12.82 -28.21 -14.52
N TYR A 327 -11.56 -28.11 -14.94
CA TYR A 327 -10.76 -29.23 -15.38
C TYR A 327 -10.50 -30.22 -14.23
N ARG A 328 -10.79 -31.50 -14.45
CA ARG A 328 -10.68 -32.54 -13.42
C ARG A 328 -9.31 -33.22 -13.48
N PHE A 329 -8.37 -32.70 -12.70
CA PHE A 329 -7.09 -33.36 -12.48
C PHE A 329 -7.25 -34.69 -11.72
N PRO A 330 -6.39 -35.70 -11.99
CA PRO A 330 -6.37 -36.95 -11.24
C PRO A 330 -6.21 -36.73 -9.73
N SER A 331 -6.87 -37.58 -8.94
CA SER A 331 -6.73 -37.60 -7.48
C SER A 331 -5.83 -38.78 -7.08
N TYR A 332 -4.91 -38.52 -6.16
CA TYR A 332 -3.98 -39.52 -5.62
C TYR A 332 -4.21 -39.70 -4.12
N LEU A 333 -3.81 -40.86 -3.59
CA LEU A 333 -4.03 -41.24 -2.18
C LEU A 333 -2.77 -41.23 -1.33
N ASN A 334 -1.59 -41.36 -1.96
CA ASN A 334 -0.31 -41.58 -1.27
C ASN A 334 0.69 -40.45 -1.54
N TRP A 335 1.48 -40.11 -0.53
CA TRP A 335 2.53 -39.09 -0.63
C TRP A 335 3.59 -39.41 -1.70
N ALA A 336 3.81 -40.69 -2.01
CA ALA A 336 4.70 -41.11 -3.09
C ALA A 336 4.27 -40.58 -4.47
N ASP A 337 2.99 -40.26 -4.66
CA ASP A 337 2.45 -39.74 -5.92
C ASP A 337 2.54 -38.21 -6.04
N ILE A 338 3.16 -37.52 -5.07
CA ILE A 338 3.20 -36.04 -5.04
C ILE A 338 3.81 -35.45 -6.32
N LEU A 339 4.83 -36.10 -6.89
CA LEU A 339 5.49 -35.68 -8.12
C LEU A 339 4.61 -35.86 -9.37
N LYS A 340 3.49 -36.60 -9.29
CA LYS A 340 2.52 -36.75 -10.39
C LYS A 340 1.51 -35.58 -10.44
N LEU A 341 1.54 -34.65 -9.48
CA LEU A 341 0.65 -33.50 -9.41
C LEU A 341 1.08 -32.41 -10.39
N LYS A 342 0.49 -32.41 -11.60
CA LYS A 342 0.76 -31.36 -12.61
C LYS A 342 0.57 -29.92 -12.09
N PRO A 343 -0.49 -29.59 -11.30
CA PRO A 343 -0.64 -28.24 -10.76
C PRO A 343 0.50 -27.83 -9.83
N LEU A 344 1.09 -28.77 -9.10
CA LEU A 344 2.22 -28.49 -8.22
C LEU A 344 3.46 -28.06 -9.04
N TRP A 345 3.78 -28.78 -10.11
CA TRP A 345 4.85 -28.40 -11.02
C TRP A 345 4.62 -27.05 -11.69
N LEU A 346 3.38 -26.79 -12.11
CA LEU A 346 3.01 -25.49 -12.68
C LEU A 346 3.29 -24.35 -11.68
N SER A 347 2.92 -24.53 -10.42
CA SER A 347 3.24 -23.57 -9.35
C SER A 347 4.74 -23.40 -9.16
N ILE A 348 5.50 -24.50 -9.07
CA ILE A 348 6.96 -24.46 -8.88
C ILE A 348 7.65 -23.72 -10.03
N ILE A 349 7.30 -24.02 -11.28
CA ILE A 349 7.90 -23.39 -12.46
C ILE A 349 7.63 -21.88 -12.47
N ILE A 350 6.38 -21.47 -12.30
CA ILE A 350 6.01 -20.05 -12.36
C ILE A 350 6.54 -19.28 -11.14
N ALA A 351 6.53 -19.88 -9.94
CA ALA A 351 7.15 -19.28 -8.76
C ALA A 351 8.67 -19.13 -8.93
N SER A 352 9.33 -20.10 -9.55
CA SER A 352 10.77 -20.02 -9.87
C SER A 352 11.06 -18.91 -10.87
N LEU A 353 10.21 -18.73 -11.89
CA LEU A 353 10.31 -17.60 -12.82
C LEU A 353 10.13 -16.27 -12.09
N GLY A 354 9.14 -16.16 -11.18
CA GLY A 354 8.95 -14.97 -10.36
C GLY A 354 10.18 -14.67 -9.47
N SER A 355 10.76 -15.70 -8.86
CA SER A 355 11.97 -15.56 -8.02
C SER A 355 13.20 -15.16 -8.84
N TRP A 356 13.37 -15.77 -10.02
CA TRP A 356 14.41 -15.38 -10.98
C TRP A 356 14.25 -13.93 -11.42
N LEU A 357 13.02 -13.51 -11.71
CA LEU A 357 12.70 -12.14 -12.10
C LEU A 357 13.05 -11.13 -10.98
N TYR A 358 12.75 -11.48 -9.73
CA TYR A 358 13.12 -10.65 -8.58
C TYR A 358 14.64 -10.50 -8.42
N LYS A 359 15.39 -11.61 -8.58
CA LYS A 359 16.86 -11.66 -8.46
C LYS A 359 17.58 -10.98 -9.62
N SER A 360 16.97 -10.97 -10.80
CA SER A 360 17.47 -10.30 -12.00
C SER A 360 17.16 -8.81 -12.08
N ASN A 361 16.66 -8.21 -11.00
CA ASN A 361 16.20 -6.83 -10.95
C ASN A 361 15.16 -6.51 -12.04
N GLY A 362 14.23 -7.44 -12.27
CA GLY A 362 13.14 -7.27 -13.24
C GLY A 362 13.59 -7.52 -14.69
N ALA A 363 14.60 -8.38 -14.90
CA ALA A 363 15.23 -8.62 -16.20
C ALA A 363 15.75 -7.31 -16.83
N ILE A 364 16.47 -6.51 -16.04
CA ILE A 364 16.86 -5.13 -16.40
C ILE A 364 17.61 -5.03 -17.75
N TRP A 365 18.29 -6.08 -18.17
CA TRP A 365 19.04 -6.14 -19.43
C TRP A 365 18.15 -6.15 -20.69
N HIS A 366 16.84 -6.40 -20.57
CA HIS A 366 15.95 -6.42 -21.74
C HIS A 366 15.48 -5.01 -22.16
N TYR A 367 15.61 -4.03 -21.26
CA TYR A 367 15.17 -2.66 -21.50
C TYR A 367 16.23 -1.81 -22.21
N SER A 368 15.78 -0.76 -22.89
CA SER A 368 16.67 0.27 -23.44
C SER A 368 17.35 1.09 -22.34
N ASP A 369 18.49 1.69 -22.65
CA ASP A 369 19.25 2.54 -21.72
C ASP A 369 18.41 3.68 -21.15
N GLN A 370 17.51 4.28 -21.96
CA GLN A 370 16.63 5.36 -21.51
C GLN A 370 15.68 4.91 -20.40
N VAL A 371 15.07 3.72 -20.53
CA VAL A 371 14.19 3.15 -19.50
C VAL A 371 14.98 2.85 -18.23
N ILE A 372 16.19 2.32 -18.39
CA ILE A 372 17.08 2.01 -17.26
C ILE A 372 17.49 3.29 -16.53
N ILE A 373 17.85 4.35 -17.24
CA ILE A 373 18.21 5.66 -16.67
C ILE A 373 17.01 6.24 -15.91
N ALA A 374 15.84 6.30 -16.56
CA ALA A 374 14.62 6.83 -15.93
C ALA A 374 14.24 6.03 -14.67
N SER A 375 14.29 4.69 -14.73
CA SER A 375 13.94 3.84 -13.60
C SER A 375 14.96 3.94 -12.45
N LYS A 376 16.27 4.02 -12.75
CA LYS A 376 17.33 4.17 -11.73
C LYS A 376 17.27 5.50 -11.00
N GLU A 377 16.61 6.51 -11.59
CA GLU A 377 16.47 7.82 -10.96
C GLU A 377 15.75 7.76 -9.62
N SER A 378 14.88 6.76 -9.41
CA SER A 378 14.24 6.46 -8.11
C SER A 378 15.23 6.22 -6.95
N ASN A 379 16.48 5.85 -7.27
CA ASN A 379 17.56 5.62 -6.32
C ASN A 379 18.65 6.69 -6.37
N ASN A 380 18.51 7.71 -7.25
CA ASN A 380 19.49 8.77 -7.41
C ASN A 380 19.29 9.87 -6.35
N LYS A 381 19.63 9.54 -5.10
CA LYS A 381 19.47 10.39 -3.90
C LYS A 381 20.80 11.00 -3.47
N ASN A 382 20.79 11.84 -2.43
CA ASN A 382 22.01 12.44 -1.87
C ASN A 382 23.07 11.36 -1.54
N PRO A 383 24.24 11.35 -2.22
CA PRO A 383 25.28 10.33 -2.03
C PRO A 383 25.95 10.38 -0.65
N TYR A 384 25.88 11.51 0.05
CA TYR A 384 26.43 11.69 1.39
C TYR A 384 25.54 11.12 2.50
N LYS A 385 24.32 10.67 2.16
CA LYS A 385 23.45 9.89 3.04
C LYS A 385 23.20 10.55 4.40
N CYS A 386 23.02 11.87 4.41
CA CYS A 386 22.84 12.67 5.63
C CYS A 386 21.61 12.27 6.47
N MET A 387 20.75 11.42 5.92
CA MET A 387 19.50 10.92 6.51
C MET A 387 19.54 9.42 6.85
N GLN A 388 20.65 8.70 6.64
CA GLN A 388 20.71 7.25 6.92
C GLN A 388 20.76 6.91 8.42
N ASP A 389 21.26 7.81 9.27
CA ASP A 389 21.30 7.59 10.73
C ASP A 389 19.93 7.73 11.42
N GLU A 390 18.87 8.03 10.66
CA GLU A 390 17.49 8.10 11.15
C GLU A 390 16.86 6.73 11.39
N GLU A 391 17.24 5.72 10.59
CA GLU A 391 16.72 4.35 10.73
C GLU A 391 17.13 3.71 12.08
N GLY A 392 18.06 4.33 12.82
CA GLY A 392 18.53 3.88 14.13
C GLY A 392 18.17 4.75 15.34
N LYS A 393 17.45 5.88 15.22
CA LYS A 393 17.16 6.83 16.33
C LYS A 393 18.39 7.12 17.24
N LYS A 394 19.61 7.23 16.69
CA LYS A 394 20.86 7.28 17.50
C LYS A 394 21.29 8.68 17.96
N SER A 395 20.82 9.77 17.35
CA SER A 395 21.21 11.14 17.73
C SER A 395 20.02 12.11 17.79
N PRO A 396 19.91 12.94 18.85
CA PRO A 396 18.89 13.99 18.96
C PRO A 396 19.10 15.14 17.97
N LEU A 397 20.29 15.27 17.38
CA LEU A 397 20.60 16.24 16.32
C LEU A 397 21.60 15.60 15.34
N PRO A 398 21.16 15.12 14.17
CA PRO A 398 22.02 14.49 13.18
C PRO A 398 22.83 15.60 12.50
N LYS A 399 24.16 15.45 12.52
CA LYS A 399 25.08 16.39 11.87
C LYS A 399 25.76 15.68 10.72
N CYS A 400 25.49 16.13 9.51
CA CYS A 400 26.15 15.62 8.32
C CYS A 400 27.14 16.65 7.81
N PHE A 401 28.40 16.25 7.63
CA PHE A 401 29.44 17.10 7.05
C PHE A 401 29.72 16.62 5.63
N ILE A 402 29.49 17.49 4.65
CA ILE A 402 29.79 17.24 3.24
C ILE A 402 31.07 18.00 2.90
N GLY A 403 32.20 17.29 2.77
CA GLY A 403 33.53 17.87 2.54
C GLY A 403 34.44 17.82 3.78
N GLN A 404 35.46 18.68 3.82
CA GLN A 404 36.45 18.72 4.91
C GLN A 404 35.90 19.44 6.16
N LYS A 405 35.56 18.66 7.20
CA LYS A 405 34.91 19.12 8.45
C LYS A 405 35.54 20.33 9.14
N GLY A 406 36.84 20.57 8.97
CA GLY A 406 37.58 21.63 9.65
C GLY A 406 37.28 23.06 9.17
N SER A 407 36.58 23.25 8.05
CA SER A 407 36.29 24.57 7.49
C SER A 407 34.87 24.64 6.92
N ILE A 408 33.89 24.94 7.77
CA ILE A 408 32.48 25.05 7.36
C ILE A 408 32.27 26.40 6.67
N THR A 409 31.73 26.38 5.45
CA THR A 409 31.49 27.60 4.63
C THR A 409 30.01 27.81 4.30
N ALA A 410 29.15 26.83 4.55
CA ALA A 410 27.71 26.97 4.48
C ALA A 410 27.00 25.97 5.38
N ILE A 411 25.78 26.32 5.82
CA ILE A 411 24.92 25.43 6.61
C ILE A 411 23.60 25.23 5.85
N MET A 412 23.18 23.98 5.65
CA MET A 412 21.86 23.62 5.14
C MET A 412 20.99 23.10 6.29
N ILE A 413 19.78 23.63 6.46
CA ILE A 413 18.85 23.22 7.54
C ILE A 413 17.47 22.96 6.94
N GLY A 414 16.84 21.86 7.34
CA GLY A 414 15.48 21.56 6.91
C GLY A 414 15.05 20.11 7.06
N ASP A 415 14.18 19.68 6.15
CA ASP A 415 13.65 18.32 6.10
C ASP A 415 14.36 17.44 5.05
N SER A 416 13.69 16.39 4.55
CA SER A 416 14.22 15.55 3.47
C SER A 416 14.35 16.28 2.12
N HIS A 417 13.65 17.38 1.89
CA HIS A 417 13.84 18.21 0.69
C HIS A 417 15.09 19.06 0.80
N ALA A 418 15.43 19.55 2.00
CA ALA A 418 16.73 20.16 2.21
C ALA A 418 17.87 19.17 1.93
N ASP A 419 17.76 17.93 2.41
CA ASP A 419 18.74 16.87 2.09
C ASP A 419 18.84 16.64 0.57
N ALA A 420 17.70 16.51 -0.11
CA ALA A 420 17.63 16.29 -1.55
C ALA A 420 18.30 17.38 -2.40
N VAL A 421 18.39 18.63 -1.91
CA VAL A 421 19.05 19.73 -2.64
C VAL A 421 20.39 20.17 -2.04
N THR A 422 20.84 19.55 -0.95
CA THR A 422 22.08 19.96 -0.27
C THR A 422 23.29 19.90 -1.20
N THR A 423 23.35 18.91 -2.08
CA THR A 423 24.48 18.77 -3.01
C THR A 423 24.45 19.77 -4.16
N ALA A 424 23.32 20.44 -4.43
CA ALA A 424 23.26 21.55 -5.36
C ALA A 424 24.01 22.77 -4.79
N LEU A 425 23.94 22.97 -3.46
CA LEU A 425 24.72 23.95 -2.72
C LEU A 425 26.21 23.54 -2.67
N SER A 426 26.50 22.31 -2.25
CA SER A 426 27.89 21.85 -2.06
C SER A 426 28.69 21.77 -3.37
N ALA A 427 28.03 21.60 -4.52
CA ALA A 427 28.68 21.62 -5.84
C ALA A 427 29.37 22.94 -6.18
N ASN A 428 29.05 24.03 -5.48
CA ASN A 428 29.67 25.34 -5.67
C ASN A 428 30.82 25.63 -4.69
N ILE A 429 31.24 24.62 -3.91
CA ILE A 429 32.25 24.75 -2.86
C ILE A 429 33.39 23.76 -3.13
N ASN A 430 34.64 24.16 -2.88
CA ASN A 430 35.77 23.23 -2.93
C ASN A 430 35.76 22.30 -1.71
N LEU A 431 35.12 21.14 -1.84
CA LEU A 431 34.92 20.19 -0.74
C LEU A 431 36.22 19.53 -0.21
N GLN A 432 37.34 19.72 -0.91
CA GLN A 432 38.66 19.29 -0.42
C GLN A 432 39.24 20.23 0.64
N GLN A 433 38.75 21.47 0.69
CA GLN A 433 39.23 22.51 1.61
C GLN A 433 38.15 22.96 2.59
N HIS A 434 36.88 22.81 2.21
CA HIS A 434 35.74 23.30 2.95
C HIS A 434 34.65 22.23 3.10
N ALA A 435 33.68 22.50 3.96
CA ALA A 435 32.51 21.65 4.17
C ALA A 435 31.20 22.45 4.20
N VAL A 436 30.13 21.74 3.83
CA VAL A 436 28.74 22.11 4.14
C VAL A 436 28.29 21.30 5.35
N LEU A 437 27.75 21.98 6.37
CA LEU A 437 27.06 21.32 7.48
C LEU A 437 25.58 21.19 7.15
N ALA A 438 25.10 19.97 6.99
CA ALA A 438 23.68 19.67 6.80
C ALA A 438 23.04 19.19 8.12
N LEU A 439 21.99 19.91 8.54
CA LEU A 439 21.15 19.66 9.70
C LEU A 439 19.73 19.33 9.22
N THR A 440 19.56 18.14 8.66
CA THR A 440 18.33 17.70 7.98
C THR A 440 17.64 16.56 8.73
N ARG A 441 16.29 16.53 8.72
CA ARG A 441 15.49 15.47 9.38
C ARG A 441 14.23 15.14 8.62
N ALA A 442 13.91 13.85 8.44
CA ALA A 442 12.75 13.49 7.63
C ALA A 442 11.47 13.97 8.32
N SER A 443 10.56 14.56 7.53
CA SER A 443 9.29 15.07 8.04
C SER A 443 9.41 16.13 9.16
N CYS A 444 10.53 16.87 9.24
CA CYS A 444 10.71 17.96 10.21
C CYS A 444 11.17 19.28 9.53
N PRO A 445 10.24 20.20 9.23
CA PRO A 445 10.58 21.49 8.65
C PRO A 445 11.25 22.37 9.71
N PHE A 446 12.15 23.26 9.28
CA PHE A 446 12.86 24.14 10.20
C PHE A 446 12.04 25.38 10.56
N VAL A 447 11.09 25.19 11.48
CA VAL A 447 10.20 26.23 12.01
C VAL A 447 10.10 26.02 13.52
N LEU A 448 10.42 27.04 14.31
CA LEU A 448 10.29 26.98 15.77
C LEU A 448 8.85 26.66 16.16
N ASN A 449 8.69 25.93 17.27
CA ASN A 449 7.40 25.46 17.77
C ASN A 449 6.60 24.51 16.86
N ALA A 450 7.09 24.19 15.67
CA ALA A 450 6.43 23.24 14.78
C ALA A 450 6.53 21.81 15.34
N ARG A 451 5.41 21.09 15.24
CA ARG A 451 5.30 19.66 15.54
C ARG A 451 4.87 18.94 14.27
N SER A 452 5.32 17.69 14.10
CA SER A 452 5.02 16.88 12.92
C SER A 452 4.03 15.78 13.25
N ASN A 453 3.03 15.60 12.39
CA ASN A 453 2.06 14.51 12.51
C ASN A 453 2.66 13.14 12.15
N LYS A 454 3.88 13.10 11.57
CA LYS A 454 4.57 11.88 11.14
C LYS A 454 5.70 11.43 12.06
N THR A 455 6.32 12.34 12.80
CA THR A 455 7.39 11.99 13.75
C THR A 455 6.85 12.00 15.18
N ASP A 456 7.52 11.30 16.09
CA ASP A 456 7.41 11.61 17.53
C ASP A 456 7.77 13.11 17.73
N ASP A 457 7.50 13.69 18.90
CA ASP A 457 7.68 15.14 19.21
C ASP A 457 9.15 15.66 19.13
N THR A 458 10.03 14.91 18.51
CA THR A 458 11.44 15.22 18.30
C THR A 458 11.65 16.46 17.46
N CYS A 459 10.78 16.75 16.47
CA CYS A 459 10.95 17.91 15.59
C CYS A 459 10.90 19.24 16.35
N TYR A 460 9.99 19.35 17.32
CA TYR A 460 9.85 20.55 18.15
C TYR A 460 11.16 20.86 18.88
N GLN A 461 11.72 19.88 19.59
CA GLN A 461 12.96 20.04 20.35
C GLN A 461 14.19 20.22 19.45
N GLU A 462 14.24 19.48 18.34
CA GLU A 462 15.37 19.51 17.41
C GLU A 462 15.52 20.87 16.72
N ASN A 463 14.43 21.57 16.41
CA ASN A 463 14.50 22.90 15.80
C ASN A 463 15.19 23.93 16.72
N PHE A 464 14.99 23.87 18.03
CA PHE A 464 15.76 24.69 18.97
C PHE A 464 17.24 24.30 19.01
N ALA A 465 17.54 23.00 18.98
CA ALA A 465 18.92 22.50 18.94
C ALA A 465 19.65 22.91 17.64
N ARG A 466 18.95 22.93 16.50
CA ARG A 466 19.46 23.41 15.20
C ARG A 466 19.82 24.89 15.23
N ILE A 467 19.01 25.73 15.89
CA ILE A 467 19.34 27.15 16.11
C ILE A 467 20.63 27.27 16.92
N ALA A 468 20.71 26.57 18.05
CA ALA A 468 21.88 26.61 18.93
C ALA A 468 23.15 26.11 18.22
N GLU A 469 23.03 25.10 17.36
CA GLU A 469 24.16 24.59 16.57
C GLU A 469 24.58 25.57 15.47
N ALA A 470 23.64 26.14 14.71
CA ALA A 470 23.95 27.10 13.64
C ALA A 470 24.67 28.34 14.19
N LYS A 471 24.28 28.83 15.38
CA LYS A 471 24.91 29.98 16.04
C LYS A 471 26.36 29.76 16.48
N LYS A 472 26.86 28.52 16.48
CA LYS A 472 28.29 28.23 16.74
C LYS A 472 29.21 28.67 15.59
N TYR A 473 28.64 28.98 14.42
CA TYR A 473 29.37 29.36 13.22
C TYR A 473 28.92 30.76 12.73
N PRO A 474 29.20 31.82 13.49
CA PRO A 474 28.77 33.18 13.15
C PRO A 474 29.35 33.61 11.80
N GLY A 475 28.57 34.36 11.02
CA GLY A 475 28.95 34.84 9.68
C GLY A 475 28.83 33.79 8.56
N ILE A 476 28.73 32.49 8.88
CA ILE A 476 28.55 31.45 7.87
C ILE A 476 27.11 31.48 7.33
N PRO A 477 26.88 31.54 6.00
CA PRO A 477 25.54 31.61 5.43
C PRO A 477 24.71 30.35 5.72
N ILE A 478 23.45 30.57 6.10
CA ILE A 478 22.48 29.53 6.45
C ILE A 478 21.42 29.45 5.34
N PHE A 479 21.21 28.25 4.82
CA PHE A 479 20.23 27.93 3.79
C PHE A 479 19.10 27.08 4.41
N ILE A 480 17.87 27.55 4.27
CA ILE A 480 16.67 26.90 4.80
C ILE A 480 15.81 26.42 3.63
N THR A 481 15.53 25.13 3.58
CA THR A 481 14.68 24.50 2.57
C THR A 481 13.75 23.49 3.22
N ALA A 482 12.51 23.37 2.75
CA ALA A 482 11.60 22.33 3.18
C ALA A 482 10.54 22.03 2.13
N ARG A 483 9.80 20.94 2.33
CA ARG A 483 8.57 20.62 1.60
C ARG A 483 7.38 21.47 2.09
N TRP A 484 7.49 22.80 2.01
CA TRP A 484 6.58 23.73 2.67
C TRP A 484 5.09 23.42 2.43
N SER A 485 4.72 23.12 1.18
CA SER A 485 3.34 22.91 0.74
C SER A 485 2.66 21.75 1.44
N ALA A 486 3.35 20.62 1.61
CA ALA A 486 2.77 19.46 2.24
C ALA A 486 2.50 19.63 3.73
N TYR A 487 3.25 20.50 4.42
CA TYR A 487 3.01 20.79 5.83
C TYR A 487 1.74 21.57 6.10
N ILE A 488 1.26 22.33 5.12
CA ILE A 488 0.05 23.16 5.23
C ILE A 488 -1.14 22.53 4.48
N TYR A 489 -0.92 22.05 3.26
CA TYR A 489 -1.99 21.65 2.34
C TYR A 489 -2.08 20.12 2.10
N GLY A 490 -1.23 19.33 2.75
CA GLY A 490 -1.19 17.87 2.55
C GLY A 490 -0.45 17.45 1.26
N GLN A 491 -0.48 16.16 0.94
CA GLN A 491 0.23 15.58 -0.20
C GLN A 491 -0.28 16.15 -1.54
N SER A 492 0.63 16.30 -2.51
CA SER A 492 0.34 16.64 -3.91
C SER A 492 -0.04 15.41 -4.74
N ASP A 493 0.65 14.29 -4.49
CA ASP A 493 0.47 13.03 -5.19
C ASP A 493 -0.73 12.25 -4.60
N PRO A 494 -1.81 12.03 -5.37
CA PRO A 494 -2.98 11.27 -4.92
C PRO A 494 -2.63 9.85 -4.46
N ALA A 495 -1.60 9.22 -5.05
CA ALA A 495 -1.10 7.90 -4.67
C ALA A 495 -0.26 7.93 -3.38
N ARG A 496 -0.14 9.08 -2.70
CA ARG A 496 0.42 9.22 -1.35
C ARG A 496 -0.61 9.63 -0.30
N ILE A 497 -1.83 9.97 -0.74
CA ILE A 497 -2.93 10.35 0.15
C ILE A 497 -3.46 9.07 0.82
N LYS A 498 -3.38 9.01 2.15
CA LYS A 498 -4.09 7.97 2.91
C LYS A 498 -5.57 8.17 2.68
N VAL A 499 -6.33 7.09 2.45
CA VAL A 499 -7.70 7.20 1.95
C VAL A 499 -8.53 8.16 2.81
N GLY A 500 -8.86 9.30 2.21
CA GLY A 500 -9.70 10.31 2.83
C GLY A 500 -9.05 11.14 3.94
N ASP A 501 -7.72 11.11 4.05
CA ASP A 501 -6.92 11.92 4.95
C ASP A 501 -5.75 12.56 4.19
N ASN A 502 -5.99 13.76 3.66
CA ASN A 502 -4.96 14.62 3.08
C ASN A 502 -4.68 15.85 3.96
N ARG A 503 -4.69 15.68 5.28
CA ARG A 503 -4.48 16.80 6.21
C ARG A 503 -3.04 17.30 6.21
N ALA A 504 -2.87 18.52 6.70
CA ALA A 504 -1.58 19.11 7.02
C ALA A 504 -0.69 18.17 7.84
N LEU A 505 0.61 18.16 7.50
CA LEU A 505 1.60 17.35 8.20
C LEU A 505 2.20 18.06 9.43
N MET A 506 1.89 19.34 9.62
CA MET A 506 2.40 20.18 10.70
C MET A 506 1.27 20.74 11.55
N TYR A 507 1.55 20.94 12.84
CA TYR A 507 0.69 21.66 13.78
C TYR A 507 1.53 22.42 14.81
N PHE A 508 0.89 23.30 15.57
CA PHE A 508 1.50 24.11 16.61
C PHE A 508 0.70 24.00 17.92
N GLY A 509 1.39 24.07 19.06
CA GLY A 509 0.75 23.90 20.37
C GLY A 509 0.16 22.50 20.57
N ASP A 510 -0.94 22.42 21.30
CA ASP A 510 -1.60 21.15 21.66
C ASP A 510 -2.69 20.73 20.66
N GLU A 511 -3.12 21.63 19.77
CA GLU A 511 -4.15 21.36 18.78
C GLU A 511 -3.55 20.67 17.55
N LYS A 512 -3.63 19.34 17.52
CA LYS A 512 -3.09 18.52 16.41
C LYS A 512 -3.78 18.78 15.05
N TYR A 513 -5.01 19.27 15.07
CA TYR A 513 -5.85 19.43 13.89
C TYR A 513 -6.33 20.88 13.75
N MET A 514 -5.38 21.76 13.44
CA MET A 514 -5.67 23.17 13.20
C MET A 514 -6.43 23.37 11.88
N SER A 515 -7.31 24.37 11.84
CA SER A 515 -7.87 24.86 10.57
C SER A 515 -6.77 25.48 9.70
N GLU A 516 -6.93 25.45 8.37
CA GLU A 516 -5.94 26.02 7.44
C GLU A 516 -5.60 27.48 7.75
N PRO A 517 -6.56 28.40 8.01
CA PRO A 517 -6.24 29.78 8.37
C PRO A 517 -5.45 29.89 9.68
N ALA A 518 -5.81 29.10 10.70
CA ALA A 518 -5.09 29.09 11.97
C ALA A 518 -3.66 28.58 11.80
N LEU A 519 -3.47 27.53 10.99
CA LEU A 519 -2.17 26.95 10.68
C LEU A 519 -1.29 27.92 9.90
N LEU A 520 -1.83 28.62 8.89
CA LEU A 520 -1.11 29.64 8.13
C LEU A 520 -0.67 30.82 9.01
N ASN A 521 -1.54 31.28 9.92
CA ASN A 521 -1.20 32.34 10.87
C ASN A 521 -0.08 31.90 11.83
N ALA A 522 -0.20 30.72 12.43
CA ALA A 522 0.81 30.16 13.31
C ALA A 522 2.14 29.92 12.57
N PHE A 523 2.09 29.42 11.33
CA PHE A 523 3.28 29.25 10.48
C PHE A 523 3.96 30.61 10.22
N SER A 524 3.20 31.65 9.90
CA SER A 524 3.74 33.00 9.66
C SER A 524 4.49 33.55 10.87
N GLN A 525 3.88 33.49 12.05
CA GLN A 525 4.47 33.98 13.30
C GLN A 525 5.75 33.21 13.64
N ASN A 526 5.68 31.88 13.63
CA ASN A 526 6.78 31.01 14.03
C ASN A 526 7.93 31.01 13.01
N LEU A 527 7.64 31.08 11.71
CA LEU A 527 8.67 31.22 10.68
C LEU A 527 9.40 32.56 10.84
N THR A 528 8.66 33.65 11.05
CA THR A 528 9.26 34.98 11.30
C THR A 528 10.17 34.94 12.52
N GLN A 529 9.71 34.36 13.63
CA GLN A 529 10.54 34.16 14.82
C GLN A 529 11.82 33.35 14.52
N THR A 530 11.68 32.28 13.73
CA THR A 530 12.80 31.41 13.33
C THR A 530 13.86 32.21 12.56
N LEU A 531 13.46 32.93 11.50
CA LEU A 531 14.38 33.70 10.67
C LEU A 531 15.05 34.83 11.46
N CYS A 532 14.27 35.61 12.21
CA CYS A 532 14.78 36.74 13.00
C CYS A 532 15.72 36.31 14.13
N SER A 533 15.66 35.05 14.56
CA SER A 533 16.61 34.52 15.56
C SER A 533 18.00 34.21 15.00
N LEU A 534 18.13 34.09 13.66
CA LEU A 534 19.36 33.71 12.96
C LEU A 534 20.02 34.89 12.23
N THR A 535 19.23 35.75 11.57
CA THR A 535 19.75 36.83 10.72
C THR A 535 20.69 37.82 11.43
N PRO A 536 20.59 38.06 12.76
CA PRO A 536 21.59 38.88 13.45
C PRO A 536 22.99 38.23 13.56
N HIS A 537 23.10 36.92 13.33
CA HIS A 537 24.35 36.15 13.52
C HIS A 537 24.98 35.74 12.19
N SER A 538 24.17 35.52 11.15
CA SER A 538 24.61 35.01 9.84
C SER A 538 23.67 35.46 8.72
N PRO A 539 24.15 35.58 7.46
CA PRO A 539 23.28 35.70 6.30
C PRO A 539 22.33 34.49 6.20
N VAL A 540 21.03 34.74 6.05
CA VAL A 540 20.01 33.68 5.94
C VAL A 540 19.36 33.70 4.56
N TYR A 541 19.30 32.55 3.92
CA TYR A 541 18.64 32.30 2.65
C TYR A 541 17.53 31.27 2.85
N ILE A 542 16.32 31.57 2.38
CA ILE A 542 15.18 30.64 2.45
C ILE A 542 14.61 30.40 1.06
N THR A 543 14.36 29.13 0.71
CA THR A 543 13.77 28.77 -0.58
C THR A 543 12.25 28.88 -0.55
N LEU A 544 11.66 29.38 -1.63
CA LEU A 544 10.23 29.17 -1.93
C LEU A 544 9.97 27.69 -2.27
N PRO A 545 8.70 27.24 -2.25
CA PRO A 545 8.37 25.85 -2.54
C PRO A 545 8.97 25.37 -3.87
N ILE A 546 9.71 24.26 -3.83
CA ILE A 546 10.10 23.54 -5.04
C ILE A 546 8.81 22.95 -5.64
N PRO A 547 8.59 23.00 -6.97
CA PRO A 547 7.43 22.37 -7.59
C PRO A 547 7.32 20.89 -7.20
N GLU A 548 6.15 20.50 -6.70
CA GLU A 548 5.83 19.12 -6.38
C GLU A 548 5.03 18.54 -7.54
N MET A 549 5.32 17.30 -7.92
CA MET A 549 4.53 16.59 -8.92
C MET A 549 3.36 15.84 -8.27
N ASP A 550 2.39 15.49 -9.10
CA ASP A 550 1.18 14.76 -8.74
C ASP A 550 1.33 13.23 -8.91
N ARG A 551 2.52 12.77 -9.31
CA ARG A 551 2.80 11.36 -9.63
C ARG A 551 4.29 11.03 -9.53
N ASP A 552 4.64 9.77 -9.30
CA ASP A 552 6.03 9.29 -9.27
C ASP A 552 6.67 9.41 -10.67
N ILE A 553 7.63 10.32 -10.82
CA ILE A 553 8.18 10.67 -12.14
C ILE A 553 9.07 9.58 -12.73
N PRO A 554 10.05 8.99 -12.01
CA PRO A 554 10.82 7.85 -12.51
C PRO A 554 9.94 6.72 -13.04
N LYS A 555 8.86 6.42 -12.31
CA LYS A 555 7.92 5.38 -12.66
C LYS A 555 7.11 5.70 -13.91
N VAL A 556 6.50 6.88 -13.97
CA VAL A 556 5.67 7.30 -15.11
C VAL A 556 6.51 7.46 -16.36
N LEU A 557 7.69 8.09 -16.26
CA LEU A 557 8.55 8.31 -17.41
C LEU A 557 9.08 7.00 -17.99
N SER A 558 9.57 6.09 -17.14
CA SER A 558 10.05 4.78 -17.61
C SER A 558 8.96 3.98 -18.33
N ARG A 559 7.70 4.10 -17.87
CA ARG A 559 6.54 3.52 -18.55
C ARG A 559 6.21 4.21 -19.86
N HIS A 560 6.27 5.54 -19.93
CA HIS A 560 6.05 6.29 -21.17
C HIS A 560 7.07 5.91 -22.24
N ILE A 561 8.35 5.82 -21.88
CA ILE A 561 9.43 5.40 -22.78
C ILE A 561 9.17 3.97 -23.29
N LEU A 562 8.81 3.04 -22.40
CA LEU A 562 8.44 1.66 -22.76
C LEU A 562 7.26 1.58 -23.74
N GLN A 563 6.31 2.51 -23.62
CA GLN A 563 5.11 2.57 -24.45
C GLN A 563 5.27 3.44 -25.70
N HIS A 564 6.49 3.92 -25.98
CA HIS A 564 6.77 4.86 -27.07
C HIS A 564 5.88 6.12 -27.04
N ARG A 565 5.56 6.63 -25.83
CA ARG A 565 4.81 7.87 -25.64
C ARG A 565 5.77 9.05 -25.50
N GLU A 566 5.60 10.07 -26.33
CA GLU A 566 6.42 11.30 -26.32
C GLU A 566 5.83 12.41 -25.43
N THR A 567 5.38 12.07 -24.23
CA THR A 567 4.75 13.06 -23.34
C THR A 567 5.77 13.61 -22.35
N ALA A 568 6.25 14.84 -22.59
CA ALA A 568 7.04 15.59 -21.63
C ALA A 568 6.25 15.75 -20.32
N LEU A 569 6.83 15.30 -19.21
CA LEU A 569 6.18 15.36 -17.90
C LEU A 569 6.38 16.75 -17.30
N SER A 570 5.27 17.40 -16.97
CA SER A 570 5.26 18.72 -16.34
C SER A 570 3.92 19.00 -15.65
N ILE A 571 3.89 20.03 -14.81
CA ILE A 571 2.66 20.64 -14.30
C ILE A 571 2.56 22.09 -14.76
N ASP A 572 1.35 22.63 -14.84
CA ASP A 572 1.15 24.04 -15.14
C ASP A 572 1.70 24.94 -14.04
N ARG A 573 2.44 25.99 -14.43
CA ARG A 573 2.94 26.99 -13.49
C ARG A 573 1.79 27.64 -12.70
N GLN A 574 0.65 27.86 -13.35
CA GLN A 574 -0.54 28.37 -12.69
C GLN A 574 -1.03 27.44 -11.56
N HIS A 575 -1.00 26.12 -11.78
CA HIS A 575 -1.39 25.15 -10.76
C HIS A 575 -0.43 25.19 -9.56
N TYR A 576 0.88 25.26 -9.84
CA TYR A 576 1.90 25.47 -8.81
C TYR A 576 1.67 26.78 -8.03
N ASP A 577 1.42 27.91 -8.70
CA ASP A 577 1.25 29.21 -8.06
C ASP A 577 -0.02 29.25 -7.20
N GLN A 578 -1.13 28.67 -7.69
CA GLN A 578 -2.38 28.57 -6.93
C GLN A 578 -2.17 27.81 -5.62
N ARG A 579 -1.55 26.63 -5.67
CA ARG A 579 -1.25 25.81 -4.49
C ARG A 579 -0.32 26.51 -3.50
N ASN A 580 0.59 27.34 -3.98
CA ASN A 580 1.69 27.88 -3.15
C ASN A 580 1.55 29.35 -2.76
N SER A 581 0.54 30.06 -3.27
CA SER A 581 0.35 31.51 -3.08
C SER A 581 0.45 31.97 -1.61
N GLY A 582 -0.30 31.34 -0.70
CA GLY A 582 -0.31 31.68 0.72
C GLY A 582 1.05 31.48 1.39
N ILE A 583 1.70 30.35 1.14
CA ILE A 583 3.04 30.04 1.67
C ILE A 583 4.09 31.00 1.11
N ARG A 584 4.07 31.27 -0.19
CA ARG A 584 5.02 32.18 -0.85
C ARG A 584 4.92 33.59 -0.24
N ALA A 585 3.70 34.09 -0.05
CA ALA A 585 3.48 35.39 0.58
C ALA A 585 4.03 35.44 2.02
N ILE A 586 3.79 34.39 2.81
CA ILE A 586 4.32 34.30 4.19
C ILE A 586 5.85 34.26 4.21
N ILE A 587 6.48 33.41 3.40
CA ILE A 587 7.96 33.31 3.34
C ILE A 587 8.57 34.65 2.92
N GLN A 588 8.01 35.29 1.89
CA GLN A 588 8.48 36.60 1.42
C GLN A 588 8.35 37.68 2.49
N GLN A 589 7.21 37.74 3.19
CA GLN A 589 6.99 38.71 4.25
C GLN A 589 7.92 38.46 5.44
N ALA A 590 8.06 37.21 5.90
CA ALA A 590 8.96 36.85 7.00
C ALA A 590 10.43 37.17 6.66
N ALA A 591 10.86 36.84 5.44
CA ALA A 591 12.21 37.14 4.97
C ALA A 591 12.47 38.65 4.92
N LYS A 592 11.51 39.44 4.40
CA LYS A 592 11.59 40.90 4.40
C LYS A 592 11.68 41.48 5.81
N THR A 593 10.82 41.01 6.74
CA THR A 593 10.83 41.48 8.14
C THR A 593 12.16 41.20 8.84
N CYS A 594 12.76 40.05 8.58
CA CYS A 594 13.98 39.61 9.28
C CYS A 594 15.28 39.90 8.52
N ALA A 595 15.24 40.57 7.38
CA ALA A 595 16.39 40.77 6.48
C ALA A 595 17.05 39.46 5.98
N ALA A 596 16.24 38.41 5.78
CA ALA A 596 16.66 37.20 5.06
C ALA A 596 16.43 37.35 3.55
N THR A 597 17.16 36.57 2.75
CA THR A 597 17.02 36.56 1.29
C THR A 597 16.18 35.37 0.82
N VAL A 598 15.24 35.63 -0.08
CA VAL A 598 14.42 34.59 -0.70
C VAL A 598 15.12 34.05 -1.95
N LEU A 599 15.08 32.73 -2.14
CA LEU A 599 15.49 32.03 -3.35
C LEU A 599 14.26 31.38 -3.98
N ASP A 600 14.02 31.56 -5.29
CA ASP A 600 12.85 30.99 -5.97
C ASP A 600 13.26 29.87 -6.96
N PRO A 601 13.19 28.58 -6.57
CA PRO A 601 13.48 27.47 -7.46
C PRO A 601 12.59 27.45 -8.71
N ALA A 602 11.39 28.02 -8.66
CA ALA A 602 10.44 28.02 -9.77
C ALA A 602 10.89 28.89 -10.96
N GLU A 603 11.83 29.82 -10.77
CA GLU A 603 12.43 30.58 -11.88
C GLU A 603 13.25 29.68 -12.81
N ILE A 604 13.85 28.62 -12.27
CA ILE A 604 14.64 27.65 -13.02
C ILE A 604 13.76 26.47 -13.46
N LEU A 605 12.94 25.97 -12.54
CA LEU A 605 12.19 24.72 -12.74
C LEU A 605 10.88 24.91 -13.49
N CYS A 606 10.41 26.14 -13.71
CA CYS A 606 9.16 26.40 -14.43
C CYS A 606 9.33 27.31 -15.66
N PRO A 607 10.17 26.92 -16.64
CA PRO A 607 10.31 27.69 -17.87
C PRO A 607 9.01 27.70 -18.69
N ASN A 608 8.74 28.79 -19.40
CA ASN A 608 7.63 28.90 -20.36
C ASN A 608 6.24 28.54 -19.79
N GLY A 609 6.01 28.80 -18.50
CA GLY A 609 4.72 28.54 -17.86
C GLY A 609 4.46 27.07 -17.49
N LYS A 610 5.46 26.18 -17.59
CA LYS A 610 5.37 24.76 -17.23
C LYS A 610 6.49 24.39 -16.25
N CYS A 611 6.15 23.81 -15.12
CA CYS A 611 7.12 23.24 -14.19
C CYS A 611 7.55 21.85 -14.66
N ILE A 612 8.80 21.72 -15.07
CA ILE A 612 9.34 20.49 -15.67
C ILE A 612 9.50 19.39 -14.62
N ALA A 613 9.24 18.15 -15.02
CA ALA A 613 9.50 16.96 -14.20
C ALA A 613 10.68 16.12 -14.73
N GLU A 614 11.14 16.43 -15.94
CA GLU A 614 12.32 15.83 -16.56
C GLU A 614 13.18 16.87 -17.26
N PHE A 615 14.46 16.53 -17.47
CA PHE A 615 15.40 17.32 -18.24
C PHE A 615 16.26 16.38 -19.09
N ASN A 616 16.23 16.55 -20.41
CA ASN A 616 16.88 15.68 -21.39
C ASN A 616 16.44 14.20 -21.30
N GLY A 617 15.14 13.93 -21.17
CA GLY A 617 14.61 12.56 -21.12
C GLY A 617 14.92 11.80 -19.83
N ARG A 618 15.37 12.51 -18.79
CA ARG A 618 15.71 11.96 -17.47
C ARG A 618 14.92 12.67 -16.38
N PRO A 619 14.29 11.96 -15.42
CA PRO A 619 13.56 12.58 -14.33
C PRO A 619 14.47 13.50 -13.52
N ILE A 620 13.94 14.63 -13.06
CA ILE A 620 14.64 15.51 -12.11
C ILE A 620 14.19 15.28 -10.65
N TYR A 621 13.28 14.32 -10.45
CA TYR A 621 12.79 13.85 -9.15
C TYR A 621 13.07 12.35 -9.01
N TYR A 622 13.36 11.89 -7.78
CA TYR A 622 13.47 10.45 -7.50
C TYR A 622 12.14 9.83 -7.03
N ASP A 623 11.13 10.66 -6.76
CA ASP A 623 9.75 10.26 -6.51
C ASP A 623 8.80 11.33 -7.09
N SER A 624 7.68 11.65 -6.43
CA SER A 624 6.77 12.71 -6.84
C SER A 624 7.16 14.12 -6.39
N ASP A 625 8.15 14.32 -5.52
CA ASP A 625 8.43 15.67 -4.98
C ASP A 625 9.87 15.95 -4.54
N HIS A 626 10.65 14.92 -4.24
CA HIS A 626 12.06 15.10 -3.94
C HIS A 626 12.90 15.13 -5.20
N MET A 627 13.71 16.18 -5.35
CA MET A 627 14.65 16.27 -6.45
C MET A 627 15.69 15.15 -6.37
N SER A 628 16.01 14.58 -7.53
CA SER A 628 17.11 13.63 -7.62
C SER A 628 18.47 14.32 -7.58
N GLU A 629 19.55 13.57 -7.38
CA GLU A 629 20.91 14.12 -7.43
C GLU A 629 21.24 14.72 -8.80
N TYR A 630 20.65 14.18 -9.88
CA TYR A 630 20.75 14.78 -11.21
C TYR A 630 19.91 16.07 -11.30
N GLY A 631 18.65 16.01 -10.87
CA GLY A 631 17.72 17.13 -10.96
C GLY A 631 18.14 18.32 -10.12
N ASN A 632 18.64 18.09 -8.91
CA ASN A 632 19.01 19.16 -7.99
C ASN A 632 20.12 20.06 -8.57
N LYS A 633 20.97 19.55 -9.48
CA LYS A 633 22.02 20.35 -10.13
C LYS A 633 21.50 21.48 -10.99
N LEU A 634 20.25 21.40 -11.43
CA LEU A 634 19.58 22.53 -12.09
C LEU A 634 19.52 23.75 -11.16
N LEU A 635 19.47 23.55 -9.84
CA LEU A 635 19.46 24.63 -8.84
C LEU A 635 20.85 25.14 -8.45
N SER A 636 21.95 24.53 -8.92
CA SER A 636 23.31 24.96 -8.55
C SER A 636 23.60 26.44 -8.87
N PRO A 637 23.17 27.02 -10.02
CA PRO A 637 23.37 28.45 -10.31
C PRO A 637 22.72 29.39 -9.28
N MET A 638 21.55 29.01 -8.75
CA MET A 638 20.84 29.78 -7.71
C MET A 638 21.66 29.83 -6.41
N PHE A 639 22.17 28.68 -5.96
CA PHE A 639 23.01 28.60 -4.76
C PHE A 639 24.36 29.29 -4.94
N LYS A 640 24.99 29.19 -6.12
CA LYS A 640 26.21 29.92 -6.45
C LYS A 640 26.03 31.43 -6.26
N SER A 641 24.94 31.97 -6.80
CA SER A 641 24.62 33.40 -6.72
C SER A 641 24.34 33.85 -5.28
N ALA A 642 23.80 32.96 -4.44
CA ALA A 642 23.60 33.23 -3.02
C ALA A 642 24.92 33.23 -2.23
N LEU A 643 25.81 32.27 -2.50
CA LEU A 643 27.13 32.21 -1.86
C LEU A 643 27.98 33.45 -2.18
N VAL A 644 28.02 33.88 -3.44
CA VAL A 644 28.76 35.09 -3.85
C VAL A 644 28.21 36.34 -3.15
N ARG A 645 26.89 36.45 -2.99
CA ARG A 645 26.27 37.55 -2.24
C ARG A 645 26.62 37.51 -0.75
N ALA A 646 26.66 36.32 -0.15
CA ALA A 646 27.05 36.14 1.25
C ALA A 646 28.51 36.57 1.49
N GLU A 647 29.43 36.15 0.62
CA GLU A 647 30.84 36.56 0.70
C GLU A 647 31.02 38.07 0.54
N SER A 648 30.22 38.70 -0.32
CA SER A 648 30.28 40.14 -0.55
C SER A 648 29.72 40.95 0.62
N ALA A 649 28.81 40.40 1.41
CA ALA A 649 28.24 41.05 2.60
C ALA A 649 29.15 40.97 3.84
N LEU A 650 30.18 40.12 3.82
CA LEU A 650 31.16 39.94 4.89
C LEU A 650 32.43 40.79 4.69
N LYS A 651 32.63 41.33 3.48
CA LYS A 651 33.70 42.29 3.14
C LYS A 651 33.17 43.70 3.31
#